data_AF-A0A6J1QLM2-F1
#
_entry.id   AF-A0A6J1QLM2-F1
#
_cell.length_a   1.000
_cell.length_b   1.000
_cell.length_c   1.000
_cell.angle_alpha   90.00
_cell.angle_beta   90.00
_cell.angle_gamma   90.00
#
_symmetry.space_group_name_H-M   'P 1'
#
loop_
_entity.id
_entity.type
_entity.pdbx_description
1 polymer ?
#
loop_
_entity_poly.entity_id
_entity_poly.type
_entity_poly.pdbx_seq_one_letter_code
_entity_poly.pdbx_strand_id
1 'polypeptide(L)'
;MMFELPAELIAKPLALIGLTGLDIANPVHRSIWDAFSNNRRPDCAAVQFKLLSLAHEFPTVKPKRSSYEWYIPKGILKRNWMNKYLNDIPSVVVVFYDLDWNDPLWNEKKMECASRVQSLRAALDGRSTKIAVVLIQHAVQPLPGAEDVVATERATALCGACDLTAKLLYILPHADHLLGYISRLETAFYDLAQNFYHHEYRNVKTHRDQLTKNVHQYLFVRHQFKMAFLNELKQELHLAQKHYMQAYHNLLETRMTDANAVEIKTIAGFINYKLCRIMFSLNLPKDAISQFRLHTERFKLKTGPKELMFEHHAWMSSQFSTFAELFDEAIRQGLPAVQTQHPGYYFQLAASHASLRQSACKELCQHINSYPDPDPLLGEEKLEFYGQRPWRPGKLSAEPADTAREAIGIQALQYREKTAVNHSIIIIGLLGNAISQFKVYRCPRMRRLLVVQMAEEYFNARDYGKVLTLLMHMLWEYHGERWPVLLTDILKNALRAAYLSTSIQDYLTLAFEALGPSTTFSVERQAVIYNNIMNILQKKPPNPEPDLPDDIKHVAMEKWMLELNRSEPNIFTIDDNNMTSFVDLKARFLQQTYAVNTMITVEVVVRNSYCGIIEFSNASITVSGPGYNADIPIGEAQQSDLIFQAKETKKFYFNFKAPHQNDGVEIRISTVSLQMGDSAHCCIILRFSAMGRETNLLDRLYPEIQQLRGGEFEAIRSLIHTEIKQEESSLSLDAKSNNPALLGEWLPITISLSANENVNAICLYVILVSDGSNEQSTELSINMLSKESKVSILVGDMVRGASAKHIVHIRAHKVGDRNIIIKADYTRPEQIRGSKELTYSLMVKKPFEVATQFYTTLFEPLTKGFVNESFIIMPHITCVSPWPINILSTSVELADSIQREDTLDNQESILAGVKLCDGETGTDAYCLIPKIGGEQPISIGVYTIKWKRANDETALETSSSVTLAPLWVEDAVIGLEAKMPAHGWVRTPFCISYFIKNHSDYLVTLRLAMEGSDAFMFAGQKQVDIYILPRNVRRVDWVLRPLVAGFVALPTLSLTVPADEEHKLGKGRLSEMIERSLPSHIYILPKSQSLGE
;
A
#
# COMPACT_ATOMS: atom_id res chain seq x y z
N MET A 1 -15.47 9.27 -30.82
CA MET A 1 -15.40 10.71 -30.58
C MET A 1 -16.72 11.37 -30.15
N MET A 2 -17.86 10.68 -29.99
CA MET A 2 -19.14 11.36 -29.68
C MET A 2 -19.34 11.75 -28.21
N PHE A 3 -18.54 11.22 -27.28
CA PHE A 3 -18.70 11.44 -25.83
C PHE A 3 -17.47 12.01 -25.13
N GLU A 4 -16.52 12.55 -25.89
CA GLU A 4 -15.42 13.32 -25.30
C GLU A 4 -15.94 14.62 -24.71
N LEU A 5 -15.41 14.99 -23.55
CA LEU A 5 -15.77 16.25 -22.93
C LEU A 5 -15.18 17.42 -23.73
N PRO A 6 -15.97 18.46 -24.03
CA PRO A 6 -15.49 19.60 -24.78
C PRO A 6 -14.47 20.39 -23.95
N ALA A 7 -13.46 20.95 -24.61
CA ALA A 7 -12.35 21.66 -23.95
C ALA A 7 -12.85 22.80 -23.05
N GLU A 8 -13.94 23.48 -23.45
CA GLU A 8 -14.57 24.55 -22.69
C GLU A 8 -15.20 24.08 -21.38
N LEU A 9 -15.59 22.81 -21.29
CA LEU A 9 -16.12 22.22 -20.07
C LEU A 9 -15.00 21.81 -19.11
N ILE A 10 -13.91 21.22 -19.65
CA ILE A 10 -12.74 20.78 -18.87
C ILE A 10 -11.96 21.97 -18.33
N ALA A 11 -11.92 23.09 -19.05
CA ALA A 11 -11.26 24.31 -18.61
C ALA A 11 -11.63 24.71 -17.17
N LYS A 12 -10.62 25.19 -16.42
CA LYS A 12 -10.85 25.86 -15.13
C LYS A 12 -11.46 27.23 -15.44
N PRO A 13 -12.70 27.53 -15.01
CA PRO A 13 -13.32 28.81 -15.31
C PRO A 13 -12.60 29.91 -14.53
N LEU A 14 -11.89 30.79 -15.25
CA LEU A 14 -11.21 31.96 -14.70
C LEU A 14 -11.83 33.23 -15.29
N ALA A 15 -11.77 34.32 -14.52
CA ALA A 15 -12.27 35.61 -14.98
C ALA A 15 -11.43 36.10 -16.18
N LEU A 16 -12.04 36.29 -17.35
CA LEU A 16 -11.32 36.76 -18.55
C LEU A 16 -11.17 38.29 -18.51
N ILE A 17 -9.94 38.77 -18.59
CA ILE A 17 -9.60 40.19 -18.59
C ILE A 17 -8.76 40.51 -19.84
N GLY A 18 -9.23 41.45 -20.65
CA GLY A 18 -8.56 41.90 -21.85
C GLY A 18 -7.63 43.07 -21.54
N LEU A 19 -6.37 43.00 -21.94
CA LEU A 19 -5.42 44.12 -21.83
C LEU A 19 -5.18 44.69 -23.23
N THR A 20 -5.21 46.01 -23.39
CA THR A 20 -4.94 46.66 -24.67
C THR A 20 -4.07 47.90 -24.47
N GLY A 21 -3.38 48.37 -25.51
CA GLY A 21 -2.45 49.49 -25.43
C GLY A 21 -1.01 49.12 -25.02
N LEU A 22 -0.74 47.85 -24.73
CA LEU A 22 0.63 47.34 -24.54
C LEU A 22 1.22 46.88 -25.88
N ASP A 23 2.34 47.47 -26.26
CA ASP A 23 3.13 47.09 -27.44
C ASP A 23 4.29 46.16 -27.04
N ILE A 24 4.26 44.90 -27.44
CA ILE A 24 5.29 43.90 -27.07
C ILE A 24 6.68 44.27 -27.64
N ALA A 25 6.76 45.15 -28.65
CA ALA A 25 8.04 45.65 -29.14
C ALA A 25 8.74 46.59 -28.13
N ASN A 26 7.97 47.27 -27.25
CA ASN A 26 8.51 48.14 -26.21
C ASN A 26 8.91 47.29 -24.97
N PRO A 27 10.16 47.41 -24.45
CA PRO A 27 10.62 46.63 -23.30
C PRO A 27 9.81 46.87 -22.02
N VAL A 28 9.33 48.10 -21.78
CA VAL A 28 8.51 48.45 -20.61
C VAL A 28 7.17 47.72 -20.68
N HIS A 29 6.49 47.79 -21.82
CA HIS A 29 5.22 47.12 -22.07
C HIS A 29 5.34 45.60 -22.02
N ARG A 30 6.45 45.06 -22.56
CA ARG A 30 6.76 43.64 -22.47
C ARG A 30 6.94 43.20 -21.02
N SER A 31 7.68 43.96 -20.21
CA SER A 31 7.83 43.68 -18.78
C SER A 31 6.50 43.69 -18.03
N ILE A 32 5.58 44.59 -18.37
CA ILE A 32 4.24 44.65 -17.76
C ILE A 32 3.41 43.43 -18.18
N TRP A 33 3.42 43.07 -19.48
CA TRP A 33 2.73 41.87 -19.97
C TRP A 33 3.28 40.59 -19.35
N ASP A 34 4.61 40.46 -19.26
CA ASP A 34 5.28 39.30 -18.66
C ASP A 34 4.96 39.19 -17.16
N ALA A 35 4.78 40.33 -16.46
CA ALA A 35 4.34 40.34 -15.08
C ALA A 35 2.92 39.78 -14.88
N PHE A 36 1.97 40.07 -15.79
CA PHE A 36 0.61 39.52 -15.74
C PHE A 36 0.50 38.06 -16.25
N SER A 37 1.37 37.65 -17.18
CA SER A 37 1.26 36.35 -17.88
C SER A 37 2.17 35.26 -17.33
N ASN A 38 3.43 35.57 -17.01
CA ASN A 38 4.47 34.58 -16.71
C ASN A 38 4.82 34.48 -15.21
N ASN A 39 4.77 35.58 -14.45
CA ASN A 39 5.20 35.63 -13.04
C ASN A 39 4.04 35.48 -12.04
N ARG A 40 3.12 34.54 -12.28
CA ARG A 40 1.94 34.34 -11.42
C ARG A 40 2.30 33.51 -10.19
N ARG A 41 2.13 34.10 -9.00
CA ARG A 41 2.29 33.41 -7.70
C ARG A 41 1.06 32.51 -7.43
N PRO A 42 1.20 31.42 -6.66
CA PRO A 42 0.09 30.52 -6.35
C PRO A 42 -1.10 31.19 -5.62
N ASP A 43 -0.87 32.30 -4.92
CA ASP A 43 -1.90 33.09 -4.21
C ASP A 43 -2.59 34.16 -5.11
N CYS A 44 -2.27 34.24 -6.40
CA CYS A 44 -2.85 35.24 -7.31
C CYS A 44 -4.34 34.99 -7.58
N ALA A 45 -5.08 36.08 -7.87
CA ALA A 45 -6.51 36.04 -8.19
C ALA A 45 -6.81 35.11 -9.38
N ALA A 46 -7.99 34.48 -9.39
CA ALA A 46 -8.42 33.51 -10.41
C ALA A 46 -8.80 34.16 -11.76
N VAL A 47 -7.82 34.80 -12.40
CA VAL A 47 -7.95 35.60 -13.62
C VAL A 47 -7.20 34.94 -14.78
N GLN A 48 -7.69 35.15 -16.00
CA GLN A 48 -7.01 34.88 -17.26
C GLN A 48 -6.85 36.19 -18.02
N PHE A 49 -5.60 36.59 -18.28
CA PHE A 49 -5.30 37.79 -19.06
C PHE A 49 -5.15 37.45 -20.54
N LYS A 50 -5.71 38.30 -21.41
CA LYS A 50 -5.59 38.19 -22.87
C LYS A 50 -5.18 39.53 -23.45
N LEU A 51 -4.07 39.56 -24.17
CA LEU A 51 -3.68 40.76 -24.92
C LEU A 51 -4.60 40.94 -26.13
N LEU A 52 -5.21 42.12 -26.23
CA LEU A 52 -6.11 42.51 -27.31
C LEU A 52 -5.41 43.51 -28.24
N SER A 53 -5.33 43.16 -29.51
CA SER A 53 -4.89 44.09 -30.56
C SER A 53 -5.85 45.28 -30.69
N LEU A 54 -5.36 46.42 -31.16
CA LEU A 54 -6.18 47.60 -31.43
C LEU A 54 -7.31 47.35 -32.46
N ALA A 55 -7.13 46.36 -33.34
CA ALA A 55 -8.12 45.93 -34.33
C ALA A 55 -8.95 44.70 -33.89
N HIS A 56 -9.03 44.40 -32.59
CA HIS A 56 -9.75 43.22 -32.11
C HIS A 56 -11.27 43.37 -32.33
N GLU A 57 -11.87 42.41 -33.04
CA GLU A 57 -13.32 42.38 -33.28
C GLU A 57 -14.06 41.53 -32.24
N PHE A 58 -15.05 42.13 -31.58
CA PHE A 58 -15.87 41.44 -30.59
C PHE A 58 -17.11 40.79 -31.21
N PRO A 59 -17.55 39.58 -30.77
CA PRO A 59 -18.68 38.86 -31.37
C PRO A 59 -20.02 39.61 -31.29
N THR A 60 -20.74 39.78 -32.41
CA THR A 60 -21.96 40.60 -32.50
C THR A 60 -23.00 40.34 -31.39
N VAL A 61 -23.54 41.42 -30.81
CA VAL A 61 -24.53 41.34 -29.73
C VAL A 61 -25.86 40.84 -30.30
N LYS A 62 -26.41 39.78 -29.69
CA LYS A 62 -27.71 39.25 -30.10
C LYS A 62 -28.85 40.15 -29.60
N PRO A 63 -29.91 40.35 -30.40
CA PRO A 63 -31.07 41.14 -29.98
C PRO A 63 -31.72 40.53 -28.73
N LYS A 64 -32.09 41.39 -27.77
CA LYS A 64 -32.77 40.99 -26.54
C LYS A 64 -34.17 40.50 -26.88
N ARG A 65 -34.57 39.35 -26.33
CA ARG A 65 -35.92 38.80 -26.52
C ARG A 65 -36.83 39.25 -25.38
N SER A 66 -37.99 39.81 -25.71
CA SER A 66 -38.94 40.40 -24.76
C SER A 66 -39.91 39.39 -24.13
N SER A 67 -40.22 38.26 -24.78
CA SER A 67 -41.11 37.20 -24.25
C SER A 67 -40.69 35.79 -24.69
N TYR A 68 -41.01 34.80 -23.86
CA TYR A 68 -40.80 33.37 -24.12
C TYR A 68 -42.09 32.60 -24.41
N GLU A 69 -43.26 33.24 -24.38
CA GLU A 69 -44.57 32.57 -24.41
C GLU A 69 -44.76 31.59 -25.60
N TRP A 70 -44.26 31.94 -26.79
CA TRP A 70 -44.37 31.13 -28.02
C TRP A 70 -43.06 30.45 -28.42
N TYR A 71 -42.05 30.44 -27.54
CA TYR A 71 -40.73 29.97 -27.91
C TYR A 71 -40.50 28.50 -27.56
N ILE A 72 -40.47 27.65 -28.58
CA ILE A 72 -40.10 26.25 -28.45
C ILE A 72 -38.56 26.14 -28.44
N PRO A 73 -37.94 25.63 -27.37
CA PRO A 73 -36.49 25.47 -27.30
C PRO A 73 -36.03 24.44 -28.34
N LYS A 74 -35.00 24.75 -29.14
CA LYS A 74 -34.40 23.86 -30.16
C LYS A 74 -33.36 22.85 -29.65
N GLY A 75 -32.99 22.93 -28.37
CA GLY A 75 -31.99 22.07 -27.72
C GLY A 75 -31.82 22.44 -26.26
N ILE A 76 -30.85 21.85 -25.56
CA ILE A 76 -30.56 22.08 -24.14
C ILE A 76 -29.39 23.06 -23.99
N LEU A 77 -28.15 22.72 -24.37
CA LEU A 77 -26.97 23.58 -24.16
C LEU A 77 -26.30 23.94 -25.50
N LYS A 78 -26.02 25.24 -25.70
CA LYS A 78 -25.39 25.75 -26.93
C LYS A 78 -23.88 25.60 -26.88
N ARG A 79 -23.26 25.19 -28.00
CA ARG A 79 -21.80 24.95 -28.09
C ARG A 79 -20.97 26.21 -27.87
N ASN A 80 -21.35 27.32 -28.49
CA ASN A 80 -20.61 28.58 -28.39
C ASN A 80 -20.76 29.34 -27.05
N TRP A 81 -21.65 28.92 -26.14
CA TRP A 81 -21.96 29.75 -24.97
C TRP A 81 -20.86 29.72 -23.90
N MET A 82 -20.21 28.57 -23.67
CA MET A 82 -19.09 28.49 -22.72
C MET A 82 -17.86 29.22 -23.27
N ASN A 83 -17.49 28.96 -24.53
CA ASN A 83 -16.37 29.62 -25.20
C ASN A 83 -16.48 31.15 -25.16
N LYS A 84 -17.71 31.68 -25.32
CA LYS A 84 -17.99 33.11 -25.25
C LYS A 84 -17.42 33.78 -24.00
N TYR A 85 -17.55 33.17 -22.81
CA TYR A 85 -17.10 33.78 -21.55
C TYR A 85 -15.69 33.34 -21.14
N LEU A 86 -15.15 32.27 -21.74
CA LEU A 86 -13.78 31.81 -21.50
C LEU A 86 -12.76 32.52 -22.39
N ASN A 87 -13.10 32.80 -23.65
CA ASN A 87 -12.12 33.23 -24.66
C ASN A 87 -12.49 34.48 -25.46
N ASP A 88 -13.78 34.73 -25.68
CA ASP A 88 -14.21 35.74 -26.67
C ASP A 88 -14.57 37.09 -26.03
N ILE A 89 -15.32 37.09 -24.92
CA ILE A 89 -15.83 38.30 -24.29
C ILE A 89 -15.19 38.52 -22.92
N PRO A 90 -14.25 39.47 -22.80
CA PRO A 90 -13.67 39.81 -21.52
C PRO A 90 -14.70 40.49 -20.60
N SER A 91 -14.60 40.18 -19.31
CA SER A 91 -15.39 40.82 -18.24
C SER A 91 -14.95 42.26 -18.00
N VAL A 92 -13.65 42.53 -18.18
CA VAL A 92 -13.02 43.84 -18.05
C VAL A 92 -12.04 44.01 -19.21
N VAL A 93 -12.05 45.18 -19.85
CA VAL A 93 -11.01 45.61 -20.80
C VAL A 93 -10.22 46.75 -20.16
N VAL A 94 -8.92 46.54 -20.02
CA VAL A 94 -7.99 47.48 -19.39
C VAL A 94 -7.13 48.13 -20.48
N VAL A 95 -7.21 49.44 -20.59
CA VAL A 95 -6.42 50.25 -21.53
C VAL A 95 -5.18 50.76 -20.82
N PHE A 96 -4.01 50.26 -21.21
CA PHE A 96 -2.72 50.81 -20.80
C PHE A 96 -2.38 51.99 -21.71
N TYR A 97 -1.95 53.10 -21.11
CA TYR A 97 -1.59 54.31 -21.83
C TYR A 97 -0.42 55.02 -21.16
N ASP A 98 0.60 55.38 -21.95
CA ASP A 98 1.80 56.08 -21.47
C ASP A 98 1.53 57.58 -21.28
N LEU A 99 1.37 57.99 -20.02
CA LEU A 99 1.07 59.39 -19.69
C LEU A 99 1.54 59.75 -18.28
N ASP A 100 2.57 60.59 -18.22
CA ASP A 100 3.04 61.20 -16.99
C ASP A 100 2.24 62.46 -16.63
N TRP A 101 2.05 62.72 -15.33
CA TRP A 101 1.30 63.89 -14.88
C TRP A 101 1.93 65.22 -15.29
N ASN A 102 3.22 65.26 -15.62
CA ASN A 102 3.94 66.49 -16.00
C ASN A 102 4.24 66.56 -17.51
N ASP A 103 3.58 65.75 -18.34
CA ASP A 103 3.84 65.70 -19.78
C ASP A 103 3.51 67.05 -20.47
N PRO A 104 4.43 67.62 -21.28
CA PRO A 104 4.22 68.88 -21.99
C PRO A 104 3.09 68.81 -23.03
N LEU A 105 2.78 67.63 -23.58
CA LEU A 105 1.72 67.37 -24.55
C LEU A 105 0.44 66.82 -23.90
N TRP A 106 0.21 67.13 -22.61
CA TRP A 106 -0.90 66.63 -21.81
C TRP A 106 -2.26 66.69 -22.52
N ASN A 107 -2.61 67.84 -23.12
CA ASN A 107 -3.92 68.01 -23.74
C ASN A 107 -4.13 67.12 -24.97
N GLU A 108 -3.10 66.90 -25.79
CA GLU A 108 -3.16 66.04 -26.98
C GLU A 108 -3.26 64.57 -26.57
N LYS A 109 -2.39 64.11 -25.67
CA LYS A 109 -2.40 62.73 -25.15
C LYS A 109 -3.69 62.39 -24.40
N LYS A 110 -4.23 63.34 -23.63
CA LYS A 110 -5.55 63.20 -22.98
C LYS A 110 -6.65 62.94 -24.01
N MET A 111 -6.68 63.73 -25.10
CA MET A 111 -7.67 63.58 -26.17
C MET A 111 -7.50 62.26 -26.93
N GLU A 112 -6.26 61.83 -27.16
CA GLU A 112 -5.97 60.55 -27.79
C GLU A 112 -6.44 59.36 -26.93
N CYS A 113 -6.13 59.37 -25.62
CA CYS A 113 -6.61 58.36 -24.68
C CYS A 113 -8.14 58.31 -24.64
N ALA A 114 -8.81 59.46 -24.58
CA ALA A 114 -10.26 59.56 -24.62
C ALA A 114 -10.84 58.97 -25.92
N SER A 115 -10.22 59.25 -27.08
CA SER A 115 -10.62 58.67 -28.36
C SER A 115 -10.49 57.14 -28.36
N ARG A 116 -9.39 56.59 -27.84
CA ARG A 116 -9.18 55.13 -27.75
C ARG A 116 -10.24 54.47 -26.86
N VAL A 117 -10.55 55.06 -25.70
CA VAL A 117 -11.61 54.58 -24.79
C VAL A 117 -12.99 54.64 -25.46
N GLN A 118 -13.28 55.71 -26.21
CA GLN A 118 -14.56 55.87 -26.90
C GLN A 118 -14.74 54.85 -28.04
N SER A 119 -13.69 54.58 -28.83
CA SER A 119 -13.72 53.53 -29.86
C SER A 119 -13.98 52.14 -29.27
N LEU A 120 -13.34 51.81 -28.14
CA LEU A 120 -13.58 50.56 -27.44
C LEU A 120 -15.00 50.48 -26.87
N ARG A 121 -15.51 51.58 -26.32
CA ARG A 121 -16.89 51.65 -25.82
C ARG A 121 -17.91 51.41 -26.94
N ALA A 122 -17.69 51.98 -28.12
CA ALA A 122 -18.53 51.74 -29.29
C ALA A 122 -18.46 50.27 -29.75
N ALA A 123 -17.28 49.65 -29.76
CA ALA A 123 -17.11 48.24 -30.10
C ALA A 123 -17.73 47.27 -29.07
N LEU A 124 -17.86 47.72 -27.81
CA LEU A 124 -18.46 47.01 -26.69
C LEU A 124 -19.93 47.35 -26.44
N ASP A 125 -20.56 48.15 -27.31
CA ASP A 125 -21.92 48.61 -27.12
C ASP A 125 -22.91 47.44 -26.95
N GLY A 126 -23.86 47.61 -26.03
CA GLY A 126 -24.81 46.57 -25.63
C GLY A 126 -24.25 45.45 -24.75
N ARG A 127 -22.95 45.46 -24.38
CA ARG A 127 -22.36 44.52 -23.41
C ARG A 127 -22.15 45.17 -22.04
N SER A 128 -22.11 44.34 -21.00
CA SER A 128 -21.90 44.75 -19.60
C SER A 128 -20.41 44.88 -19.22
N THR A 129 -19.49 44.62 -20.15
CA THR A 129 -18.03 44.65 -19.97
C THR A 129 -17.57 46.00 -19.41
N LYS A 130 -16.72 45.98 -18.38
CA LYS A 130 -16.18 47.20 -17.78
C LYS A 130 -14.93 47.66 -18.53
N ILE A 131 -14.76 48.97 -18.67
CA ILE A 131 -13.55 49.57 -19.24
C ILE A 131 -12.81 50.27 -18.11
N ALA A 132 -11.53 49.95 -17.94
CA ALA A 132 -10.63 50.59 -16.99
C ALA A 132 -9.40 51.13 -17.72
N VAL A 133 -8.78 52.18 -17.17
CA VAL A 133 -7.57 52.79 -17.73
C VAL A 133 -6.45 52.67 -16.71
N VAL A 134 -5.28 52.24 -17.16
CA VAL A 134 -4.04 52.20 -16.37
C VAL A 134 -3.05 53.15 -17.02
N LEU A 135 -2.63 54.17 -16.28
CA LEU A 135 -1.58 55.08 -16.72
C LEU A 135 -0.22 54.53 -16.33
N ILE A 136 0.65 54.32 -17.33
CA ILE A 136 2.04 53.94 -17.10
C ILE A 136 2.83 55.23 -16.86
N GLN A 137 3.43 55.32 -15.67
CA GLN A 137 4.23 56.48 -15.26
C GLN A 137 5.70 56.12 -15.17
N HIS A 138 6.52 56.92 -15.84
CA HIS A 138 7.97 56.78 -15.88
C HIS A 138 8.66 57.72 -14.88
N ALA A 139 7.96 58.75 -14.40
CA ALA A 139 8.47 59.67 -13.40
C ALA A 139 8.48 59.07 -11.96
N VAL A 140 9.52 59.38 -11.19
CA VAL A 140 9.66 58.97 -9.78
C VAL A 140 8.53 59.59 -8.94
N GLN A 141 7.72 58.75 -8.29
CA GLN A 141 6.66 59.22 -7.40
C GLN A 141 7.24 59.91 -6.15
N PRO A 142 6.65 61.03 -5.68
CA PRO A 142 7.01 61.62 -4.40
C PRO A 142 6.70 60.69 -3.22
N LEU A 143 7.37 60.89 -2.08
CA LEU A 143 7.18 60.13 -0.83
C LEU A 143 5.69 60.10 -0.39
N PRO A 144 5.21 58.98 0.19
CA PRO A 144 3.81 58.85 0.60
C PRO A 144 3.48 59.83 1.73
N GLY A 145 2.64 60.85 1.44
CA GLY A 145 2.20 61.88 2.39
C GLY A 145 2.11 63.31 1.82
N ALA A 146 2.62 63.57 0.62
CA ALA A 146 2.43 64.85 -0.07
C ALA A 146 1.13 64.81 -0.91
N GLU A 147 0.15 65.68 -0.61
CA GLU A 147 -1.02 65.86 -1.49
C GLU A 147 -0.58 66.54 -2.79
N ASP A 148 -0.50 65.78 -3.87
CA ASP A 148 -0.26 66.31 -5.21
C ASP A 148 -1.59 66.80 -5.82
N VAL A 149 -1.86 68.08 -5.62
CA VAL A 149 -3.05 68.77 -6.15
C VAL A 149 -3.10 68.67 -7.68
N VAL A 150 -1.95 68.69 -8.36
CA VAL A 150 -1.87 68.63 -9.83
C VAL A 150 -2.24 67.25 -10.35
N ALA A 151 -1.76 66.19 -9.70
CA ALA A 151 -2.15 64.81 -10.04
C ALA A 151 -3.65 64.59 -9.87
N THR A 152 -4.26 65.15 -8.82
CA THR A 152 -5.69 65.01 -8.53
C THR A 152 -6.56 65.77 -9.54
N GLU A 153 -6.18 66.99 -9.91
CA GLU A 153 -6.87 67.78 -10.93
C GLU A 153 -6.78 67.12 -12.31
N ARG A 154 -5.58 66.68 -12.72
CA ARG A 154 -5.35 66.01 -14.00
C ARG A 154 -6.05 64.64 -14.08
N ALA A 155 -6.08 63.87 -13.00
CA ALA A 155 -6.85 62.62 -12.93
C ALA A 155 -8.35 62.86 -13.13
N THR A 156 -8.89 63.92 -12.51
CA THR A 156 -10.30 64.31 -12.67
C THR A 156 -10.60 64.75 -14.10
N ALA A 157 -9.70 65.54 -14.71
CA ALA A 157 -9.82 65.99 -16.10
C ALA A 157 -9.77 64.84 -17.12
N LEU A 158 -8.91 63.84 -16.90
CA LEU A 158 -8.84 62.64 -17.76
C LEU A 158 -10.08 61.76 -17.60
N CYS A 159 -10.54 61.53 -16.36
CA CYS A 159 -11.78 60.81 -16.08
C CYS A 159 -12.99 61.48 -16.77
N GLY A 160 -13.08 62.82 -16.70
CA GLY A 160 -14.11 63.58 -17.40
C GLY A 160 -14.02 63.44 -18.93
N ALA A 161 -12.83 63.50 -19.52
CA ALA A 161 -12.64 63.33 -20.95
C ALA A 161 -12.96 61.91 -21.46
N CYS A 162 -12.70 60.88 -20.65
CA CYS A 162 -12.95 59.48 -21.00
C CYS A 162 -14.35 58.98 -20.58
N ASP A 163 -15.16 59.82 -19.93
CA ASP A 163 -16.43 59.43 -19.29
C ASP A 163 -16.25 58.21 -18.35
N LEU A 164 -15.23 58.26 -17.51
CA LEU A 164 -14.85 57.19 -16.56
C LEU A 164 -15.09 57.64 -15.12
N THR A 165 -15.52 56.70 -14.27
CA THR A 165 -15.55 56.93 -12.82
C THR A 165 -14.13 56.85 -12.25
N ALA A 166 -13.82 57.65 -11.22
CA ALA A 166 -12.49 57.67 -10.59
C ALA A 166 -12.00 56.29 -10.09
N LYS A 167 -12.91 55.35 -9.82
CA LYS A 167 -12.58 53.96 -9.42
C LYS A 167 -12.05 53.07 -10.56
N LEU A 168 -12.15 53.53 -11.82
CA LEU A 168 -11.72 52.80 -13.01
C LEU A 168 -10.42 53.36 -13.61
N LEU A 169 -9.82 54.36 -12.97
CA LEU A 169 -8.52 54.91 -13.32
C LEU A 169 -7.48 54.41 -12.31
N TYR A 170 -6.42 53.78 -12.83
CA TYR A 170 -5.32 53.26 -12.03
C TYR A 170 -4.00 53.82 -12.51
N ILE A 171 -3.02 53.84 -11.61
CA ILE A 171 -1.67 54.35 -11.87
C ILE A 171 -0.69 53.20 -11.67
N LEU A 172 0.17 52.97 -12.66
CA LEU A 172 1.23 51.97 -12.63
C LEU A 172 2.59 52.67 -12.76
N PRO A 173 3.31 52.91 -11.65
CA PRO A 173 4.67 53.43 -11.72
C PRO A 173 5.63 52.31 -12.17
N HIS A 174 6.47 52.61 -13.16
CA HIS A 174 7.52 51.70 -13.61
C HIS A 174 8.78 51.89 -12.76
N ALA A 175 8.82 51.21 -11.60
CA ALA A 175 9.93 51.23 -10.63
C ALA A 175 10.27 49.81 -10.14
N ASP A 176 11.29 49.67 -9.27
CA ASP A 176 11.84 48.37 -8.79
C ASP A 176 10.80 47.41 -8.15
N HIS A 177 9.62 47.91 -7.74
CA HIS A 177 8.53 47.13 -7.12
C HIS A 177 7.34 46.81 -8.06
N LEU A 178 7.54 46.73 -9.38
CA LEU A 178 6.49 46.49 -10.38
C LEU A 178 5.52 45.35 -10.01
N LEU A 179 6.03 44.20 -9.56
CA LEU A 179 5.20 43.03 -9.21
C LEU A 179 4.18 43.32 -8.09
N GLY A 180 4.51 44.19 -7.13
CA GLY A 180 3.59 44.57 -6.06
C GLY A 180 2.42 45.42 -6.57
N TYR A 181 2.68 46.35 -7.48
CA TYR A 181 1.63 47.15 -8.13
C TYR A 181 0.76 46.29 -9.05
N ILE A 182 1.36 45.37 -9.81
CA ILE A 182 0.65 44.42 -10.65
C ILE A 182 -0.30 43.57 -9.81
N SER A 183 0.14 43.01 -8.68
CA SER A 183 -0.73 42.25 -7.78
C SER A 183 -1.94 43.06 -7.26
N ARG A 184 -1.76 44.35 -6.96
CA ARG A 184 -2.88 45.24 -6.58
C ARG A 184 -3.85 45.48 -7.72
N LEU A 185 -3.33 45.67 -8.94
CA LEU A 185 -4.14 45.82 -10.15
C LEU A 185 -4.91 44.52 -10.45
N GLU A 186 -4.29 43.36 -10.31
CA GLU A 186 -4.94 42.05 -10.49
C GLU A 186 -6.16 41.93 -9.57
N THR A 187 -6.02 42.25 -8.28
CA THR A 187 -7.14 42.21 -7.32
C THR A 187 -8.24 43.20 -7.71
N ALA A 188 -7.87 44.42 -8.10
CA ALA A 188 -8.85 45.42 -8.53
C ALA A 188 -9.61 45.01 -9.80
N PHE A 189 -8.92 44.46 -10.79
CA PHE A 189 -9.55 43.96 -12.01
C PHE A 189 -10.41 42.73 -11.74
N TYR A 190 -9.99 41.86 -10.82
CA TYR A 190 -10.78 40.72 -10.38
C TYR A 190 -12.10 41.18 -9.76
N ASP A 191 -12.10 42.18 -8.87
CA ASP A 191 -13.33 42.73 -8.28
C ASP A 191 -14.29 43.31 -9.34
N LEU A 192 -13.74 44.01 -10.35
CA LEU A 192 -14.53 44.48 -11.49
C LEU A 192 -15.13 43.32 -12.30
N ALA A 193 -14.36 42.24 -12.49
CA ALA A 193 -14.83 41.03 -13.16
C ALA A 193 -15.93 40.31 -12.36
N GLN A 194 -15.81 40.24 -11.03
CA GLN A 194 -16.83 39.66 -10.15
C GLN A 194 -18.18 40.38 -10.30
N ASN A 195 -18.15 41.71 -10.37
CA ASN A 195 -19.34 42.53 -10.58
C ASN A 195 -19.99 42.28 -11.95
N PHE A 196 -19.18 42.11 -13.00
CA PHE A 196 -19.67 41.74 -14.33
C PHE A 196 -20.41 40.40 -14.30
N TYR A 197 -19.79 39.35 -13.76
CA TYR A 197 -20.41 38.03 -13.71
C TYR A 197 -21.65 37.99 -12.80
N HIS A 198 -21.69 38.79 -11.74
CA HIS A 198 -22.88 38.95 -10.91
C HIS A 198 -24.04 39.61 -11.66
N HIS A 199 -23.76 40.62 -12.49
CA HIS A 199 -24.77 41.23 -13.35
C HIS A 199 -25.31 40.23 -14.39
N GLU A 200 -24.41 39.50 -15.07
CA GLU A 200 -24.80 38.45 -16.02
C GLU A 200 -25.62 37.33 -15.35
N TYR A 201 -25.25 36.94 -14.13
CA TYR A 201 -26.00 35.97 -13.33
C TYR A 201 -27.44 36.46 -13.07
N ARG A 202 -27.61 37.72 -12.68
CA ARG A 202 -28.95 38.33 -12.47
C ARG A 202 -29.77 38.33 -13.76
N ASN A 203 -29.15 38.69 -14.89
CA ASN A 203 -29.83 38.68 -16.20
C ASN A 203 -30.33 37.27 -16.58
N VAL A 204 -29.50 36.25 -16.38
CA VAL A 204 -29.89 34.84 -16.62
C VAL A 204 -31.01 34.41 -15.66
N LYS A 205 -30.95 34.83 -14.40
CA LYS A 205 -31.98 34.53 -13.40
C LYS A 205 -33.33 35.15 -13.78
N THR A 206 -33.37 36.42 -14.17
CA THR A 206 -34.59 37.10 -14.63
C THR A 206 -35.22 36.38 -15.82
N HIS A 207 -34.42 35.95 -16.82
CA HIS A 207 -34.94 35.16 -17.93
C HIS A 207 -35.53 33.82 -17.49
N ARG A 208 -34.91 33.16 -16.49
CA ARG A 208 -35.40 31.89 -15.95
C ARG A 208 -36.73 32.04 -15.23
N ASP A 209 -36.94 33.15 -14.54
CA ASP A 209 -38.17 33.42 -13.79
C ASP A 209 -39.36 33.74 -14.71
N GLN A 210 -39.11 34.11 -15.98
CA GLN A 210 -40.13 34.32 -17.02
C GLN A 210 -40.58 33.01 -17.72
N LEU A 211 -40.07 31.83 -17.33
CA LEU A 211 -40.31 30.57 -18.03
C LEU A 211 -41.47 29.76 -17.42
N THR A 212 -42.29 29.17 -18.29
CA THR A 212 -43.30 28.16 -17.92
C THR A 212 -42.74 26.74 -17.81
N LYS A 213 -42.93 26.04 -16.67
CA LYS A 213 -42.31 24.73 -16.37
C LYS A 213 -42.62 23.63 -17.38
N ASN A 214 -43.85 23.54 -17.89
CA ASN A 214 -44.29 22.46 -18.77
C ASN A 214 -43.83 22.62 -20.22
N VAL A 215 -43.59 23.85 -20.68
CA VAL A 215 -43.21 24.15 -22.08
C VAL A 215 -41.69 24.31 -22.21
N HIS A 216 -41.04 24.85 -21.19
CA HIS A 216 -39.65 25.32 -21.28
C HIS A 216 -38.66 24.47 -20.47
N GLN A 217 -38.91 23.17 -20.30
CA GLN A 217 -38.06 22.26 -19.50
C GLN A 217 -36.56 22.38 -19.87
N TYR A 218 -36.22 22.38 -21.16
CA TYR A 218 -34.84 22.55 -21.64
C TYR A 218 -34.21 23.90 -21.26
N LEU A 219 -35.02 24.97 -21.22
CA LEU A 219 -34.54 26.27 -20.78
C LEU A 219 -34.29 26.28 -19.28
N PHE A 220 -35.09 25.59 -18.47
CA PHE A 220 -34.81 25.46 -17.03
C PHE A 220 -33.46 24.79 -16.77
N VAL A 221 -33.14 23.72 -17.50
CA VAL A 221 -31.81 23.08 -17.42
C VAL A 221 -30.72 24.06 -17.85
N ARG A 222 -30.89 24.68 -19.02
CA ARG A 222 -29.91 25.64 -19.58
C ARG A 222 -29.62 26.80 -18.63
N HIS A 223 -30.64 27.48 -18.12
CA HIS A 223 -30.44 28.67 -17.31
C HIS A 223 -29.83 28.32 -15.94
N GLN A 224 -30.19 27.18 -15.35
CA GLN A 224 -29.53 26.70 -14.14
C GLN A 224 -28.06 26.36 -14.38
N PHE A 225 -27.74 25.68 -15.50
CA PHE A 225 -26.35 25.43 -15.90
C PHE A 225 -25.56 26.73 -16.06
N LYS A 226 -26.13 27.72 -16.76
CA LYS A 226 -25.48 29.03 -16.97
C LYS A 226 -25.23 29.77 -15.66
N MET A 227 -26.22 29.78 -14.77
CA MET A 227 -26.07 30.37 -13.43
C MET A 227 -24.98 29.66 -12.62
N ALA A 228 -24.87 28.34 -12.73
CA ALA A 228 -23.81 27.59 -12.08
C ALA A 228 -22.42 27.94 -12.64
N PHE A 229 -22.26 27.94 -13.97
CA PHE A 229 -21.01 28.26 -14.64
C PHE A 229 -20.54 29.70 -14.38
N LEU A 230 -21.47 30.67 -14.35
CA LEU A 230 -21.15 32.05 -13.98
C LEU A 230 -20.67 32.16 -12.52
N ASN A 231 -21.20 31.34 -11.61
CA ASN A 231 -20.68 31.29 -10.23
C ASN A 231 -19.34 30.55 -10.13
N GLU A 232 -19.04 29.57 -11.00
CA GLU A 232 -17.68 29.02 -11.12
C GLU A 232 -16.68 30.12 -11.52
N LEU A 233 -17.00 30.96 -12.51
CA LEU A 233 -16.15 32.10 -12.92
C LEU A 233 -15.93 33.09 -11.76
N LYS A 234 -16.90 33.18 -10.85
CA LYS A 234 -16.81 33.96 -9.61
C LYS A 234 -16.03 33.28 -8.46
N GLN A 235 -15.61 32.03 -8.64
CA GLN A 235 -15.07 31.16 -7.59
C GLN A 235 -16.04 30.89 -6.41
N GLU A 236 -17.35 31.10 -6.60
CA GLU A 236 -18.41 30.81 -5.63
C GLU A 236 -18.86 29.35 -5.73
N LEU A 237 -17.96 28.42 -5.37
CA LEU A 237 -18.10 26.98 -5.66
C LEU A 237 -19.34 26.33 -5.03
N HIS A 238 -19.71 26.68 -3.78
CA HIS A 238 -20.91 26.15 -3.12
C HIS A 238 -22.20 26.57 -3.84
N LEU A 239 -22.29 27.84 -4.28
CA LEU A 239 -23.45 28.32 -5.01
C LEU A 239 -23.52 27.70 -6.43
N ALA A 240 -22.36 27.54 -7.08
CA ALA A 240 -22.25 26.84 -8.35
C ALA A 240 -22.74 25.37 -8.22
N GLN A 241 -22.29 24.65 -7.20
CA GLN A 241 -22.74 23.28 -6.89
C GLN A 241 -24.26 23.20 -6.75
N LYS A 242 -24.87 24.12 -5.99
CA LYS A 242 -26.34 24.16 -5.80
C LYS A 242 -27.09 24.35 -7.13
N HIS A 243 -26.62 25.26 -7.98
CA HIS A 243 -27.23 25.50 -9.29
C HIS A 243 -27.02 24.32 -10.26
N TYR A 244 -25.85 23.68 -10.25
CA TYR A 244 -25.62 22.45 -11.02
C TYR A 244 -26.51 21.30 -10.56
N MET A 245 -26.68 21.13 -9.24
CA MET A 245 -27.61 20.14 -8.69
C MET A 245 -29.03 20.44 -9.17
N GLN A 246 -29.48 21.69 -9.14
CA GLN A 246 -30.81 22.04 -9.66
C GLN A 246 -30.94 21.80 -11.17
N ALA A 247 -29.89 22.09 -11.95
CA ALA A 247 -29.86 21.79 -13.39
C ALA A 247 -30.01 20.28 -13.63
N TYR A 248 -29.33 19.46 -12.83
CA TYR A 248 -29.41 18.00 -12.90
C TYR A 248 -30.82 17.50 -12.57
N HIS A 249 -31.45 18.00 -11.50
CA HIS A 249 -32.83 17.64 -11.16
C HIS A 249 -33.82 18.01 -12.27
N ASN A 250 -33.73 19.22 -12.81
CA ASN A 250 -34.59 19.66 -13.91
C ASN A 250 -34.38 18.80 -15.18
N LEU A 251 -33.15 18.33 -15.43
CA LEU A 251 -32.87 17.46 -16.57
C LEU A 251 -33.53 16.09 -16.40
N LEU A 252 -33.57 15.57 -15.17
CA LEU A 252 -34.18 14.29 -14.85
C LEU A 252 -35.71 14.32 -14.89
N GLU A 253 -36.33 15.48 -14.65
CA GLU A 253 -37.76 15.71 -14.90
C GLU A 253 -38.10 15.72 -16.40
N THR A 254 -37.10 15.91 -17.27
CA THR A 254 -37.34 15.98 -18.71
C THR A 254 -37.55 14.59 -19.30
N ARG A 255 -38.60 14.40 -20.10
CA ARG A 255 -38.93 13.12 -20.74
C ARG A 255 -37.84 12.72 -21.73
N MET A 256 -37.22 11.58 -21.48
CA MET A 256 -36.26 10.96 -22.39
C MET A 256 -37.00 10.10 -23.43
N THR A 257 -36.65 10.30 -24.69
CA THR A 257 -37.13 9.58 -25.87
C THR A 257 -35.93 9.23 -26.73
N ASP A 258 -36.06 8.27 -27.65
CA ASP A 258 -34.96 7.87 -28.52
C ASP A 258 -34.37 9.05 -29.33
N ALA A 259 -35.21 10.03 -29.68
CA ALA A 259 -34.81 11.22 -30.42
C ALA A 259 -33.88 12.17 -29.65
N ASN A 260 -34.05 12.28 -28.33
CA ASN A 260 -33.32 13.22 -27.49
C ASN A 260 -32.43 12.53 -26.44
N ALA A 261 -32.38 11.20 -26.44
CA ALA A 261 -31.62 10.41 -25.46
C ALA A 261 -30.13 10.77 -25.43
N VAL A 262 -29.51 10.94 -26.60
CA VAL A 262 -28.09 11.33 -26.70
C VAL A 262 -27.85 12.74 -26.17
N GLU A 263 -28.71 13.70 -26.52
CA GLU A 263 -28.62 15.07 -26.00
C GLU A 263 -28.75 15.08 -24.47
N ILE A 264 -29.78 14.41 -23.92
CA ILE A 264 -30.00 14.33 -22.47
C ILE A 264 -28.81 13.66 -21.77
N LYS A 265 -28.30 12.52 -22.28
CA LYS A 265 -27.16 11.82 -21.68
C LYS A 265 -25.87 12.63 -21.74
N THR A 266 -25.62 13.32 -22.86
CA THR A 266 -24.46 14.20 -23.03
C THR A 266 -24.49 15.32 -21.98
N ILE A 267 -25.62 16.03 -21.86
CA ILE A 267 -25.76 17.10 -20.88
C ILE A 267 -25.76 16.57 -19.43
N ALA A 268 -26.33 15.40 -19.19
CA ALA A 268 -26.29 14.75 -17.89
C ALA A 268 -24.84 14.48 -17.48
N GLY A 269 -24.02 13.92 -18.39
CA GLY A 269 -22.60 13.70 -18.17
C GLY A 269 -21.83 15.00 -17.91
N PHE A 270 -22.14 16.08 -18.65
CA PHE A 270 -21.49 17.38 -18.42
C PHE A 270 -21.80 17.97 -17.04
N ILE A 271 -23.07 17.95 -16.62
CA ILE A 271 -23.48 18.43 -15.30
C ILE A 271 -22.85 17.55 -14.22
N ASN A 272 -22.85 16.24 -14.41
CA ASN A 272 -22.27 15.27 -13.49
C ASN A 272 -20.76 15.50 -13.29
N TYR A 273 -20.02 15.64 -14.38
CA TYR A 273 -18.60 15.97 -14.39
C TYR A 273 -18.32 17.24 -13.55
N LYS A 274 -19.08 18.32 -13.80
CA LYS A 274 -18.95 19.58 -13.05
C LYS A 274 -19.26 19.41 -11.57
N LEU A 275 -20.31 18.65 -11.21
CA LEU A 275 -20.66 18.36 -9.83
C LEU A 275 -19.56 17.61 -9.10
N CYS A 276 -19.07 16.49 -9.66
CA CYS A 276 -18.01 15.71 -9.04
C CYS A 276 -16.72 16.54 -8.90
N ARG A 277 -16.34 17.30 -9.94
CA ARG A 277 -15.14 18.17 -9.91
C ARG A 277 -15.22 19.24 -8.82
N ILE A 278 -16.38 19.92 -8.70
CA ILE A 278 -16.59 20.92 -7.65
C ILE A 278 -16.61 20.27 -6.26
N MET A 279 -17.27 19.12 -6.08
CA MET A 279 -17.29 18.40 -4.82
C MET A 279 -15.89 17.98 -4.37
N PHE A 280 -15.03 17.51 -5.29
CA PHE A 280 -13.63 17.23 -4.98
C PHE A 280 -12.87 18.51 -4.61
N SER A 281 -13.08 19.62 -5.33
CA SER A 281 -12.46 20.92 -5.01
C SER A 281 -12.89 21.48 -3.64
N LEU A 282 -14.10 21.12 -3.19
CA LEU A 282 -14.64 21.46 -1.86
C LEU A 282 -14.25 20.46 -0.76
N ASN A 283 -13.37 19.49 -1.04
CA ASN A 283 -12.99 18.41 -0.13
C ASN A 283 -14.16 17.53 0.36
N LEU A 284 -15.15 17.28 -0.52
CA LEU A 284 -16.33 16.43 -0.26
C LEU A 284 -16.31 15.14 -1.11
N PRO A 285 -15.33 14.23 -0.92
CA PRO A 285 -15.18 13.05 -1.77
C PRO A 285 -16.33 12.04 -1.63
N LYS A 286 -16.91 11.91 -0.43
CA LYS A 286 -18.04 11.01 -0.18
C LYS A 286 -19.28 11.43 -0.98
N ASP A 287 -19.53 12.73 -1.03
CA ASP A 287 -20.65 13.30 -1.79
C ASP A 287 -20.42 13.13 -3.29
N ALA A 288 -19.18 13.34 -3.77
CA ALA A 288 -18.82 13.10 -5.17
C ALA A 288 -19.06 11.63 -5.58
N ILE A 289 -18.62 10.68 -4.76
CA ILE A 289 -18.82 9.24 -4.97
C ILE A 289 -20.31 8.87 -4.94
N SER A 290 -21.05 9.38 -3.96
CA SER A 290 -22.49 9.13 -3.81
C SER A 290 -23.27 9.67 -5.01
N GLN A 291 -22.97 10.91 -5.41
CA GLN A 291 -23.55 11.54 -6.59
C GLN A 291 -23.29 10.68 -7.83
N PHE A 292 -22.05 10.25 -8.05
CA PHE A 292 -21.68 9.50 -9.25
C PHE A 292 -22.38 8.14 -9.31
N ARG A 293 -22.46 7.42 -8.17
CA ARG A 293 -23.23 6.17 -8.06
C ARG A 293 -24.70 6.38 -8.40
N LEU A 294 -25.32 7.43 -7.88
CA LEU A 294 -26.71 7.77 -8.21
C LEU A 294 -26.88 8.11 -9.69
N HIS A 295 -25.89 8.76 -10.32
CA HIS A 295 -25.89 9.04 -11.74
C HIS A 295 -25.86 7.76 -12.57
N THR A 296 -24.92 6.86 -12.28
CA THR A 296 -24.80 5.60 -13.02
C THR A 296 -26.03 4.71 -12.87
N GLU A 297 -26.59 4.58 -11.66
CA GLU A 297 -27.80 3.77 -11.43
C GLU A 297 -29.02 4.33 -12.18
N ARG A 298 -29.18 5.66 -12.24
CA ARG A 298 -30.31 6.29 -12.97
C ARG A 298 -30.26 6.08 -14.48
N PHE A 299 -29.05 6.04 -15.05
CA PHE A 299 -28.88 5.91 -16.49
C PHE A 299 -28.63 4.47 -16.96
N LYS A 300 -28.37 3.53 -16.05
CA LYS A 300 -28.15 2.11 -16.33
C LYS A 300 -29.24 1.48 -17.23
N LEU A 301 -30.50 1.79 -16.97
CA LEU A 301 -31.65 1.29 -17.76
C LEU A 301 -32.10 2.23 -18.88
N LYS A 302 -31.51 3.43 -18.98
CA LYS A 302 -31.83 4.47 -19.97
C LYS A 302 -30.88 4.37 -21.15
N THR A 303 -31.00 3.26 -21.88
CA THR A 303 -30.03 2.91 -22.94
C THR A 303 -30.18 3.79 -24.18
N GLY A 304 -31.42 4.10 -24.57
CA GLY A 304 -31.75 4.79 -25.83
C GLY A 304 -32.14 3.77 -26.91
N PRO A 305 -31.96 4.08 -28.21
CA PRO A 305 -32.28 3.18 -29.31
C PRO A 305 -31.56 1.84 -29.18
N LYS A 306 -32.28 0.73 -29.38
CA LYS A 306 -31.72 -0.63 -29.25
C LYS A 306 -30.69 -0.93 -30.35
N GLU A 307 -30.83 -0.34 -31.53
CA GLU A 307 -29.89 -0.50 -32.64
C GLU A 307 -28.52 0.15 -32.38
N LEU A 308 -28.44 1.00 -31.35
CA LEU A 308 -27.26 1.78 -30.98
C LEU A 308 -26.79 1.50 -29.54
N MET A 309 -27.03 0.29 -29.00
CA MET A 309 -26.63 -0.06 -27.63
C MET A 309 -25.13 0.14 -27.35
N PHE A 310 -24.27 -0.01 -28.36
CA PHE A 310 -22.84 0.27 -28.24
C PHE A 310 -22.56 1.72 -27.82
N GLU A 311 -23.37 2.70 -28.24
CA GLU A 311 -23.22 4.10 -27.81
C GLU A 311 -23.55 4.28 -26.33
N HIS A 312 -24.51 3.51 -25.80
CA HIS A 312 -24.79 3.54 -24.37
C HIS A 312 -23.60 3.02 -23.56
N HIS A 313 -23.01 1.91 -23.96
CA HIS A 313 -21.82 1.37 -23.32
C HIS A 313 -20.59 2.28 -23.50
N ALA A 314 -20.44 2.93 -24.66
CA ALA A 314 -19.42 3.96 -24.88
C ALA A 314 -19.57 5.13 -23.90
N TRP A 315 -20.80 5.63 -23.74
CA TRP A 315 -21.08 6.71 -22.82
C TRP A 315 -20.83 6.30 -21.36
N MET A 316 -21.30 5.12 -20.93
CA MET A 316 -21.05 4.61 -19.57
C MET A 316 -19.55 4.42 -19.29
N SER A 317 -18.81 3.83 -20.23
CA SER A 317 -17.35 3.67 -20.12
C SER A 317 -16.64 5.03 -19.98
N SER A 318 -17.07 6.03 -20.76
CA SER A 318 -16.58 7.41 -20.66
C SER A 318 -16.92 8.05 -19.31
N GLN A 319 -18.12 7.85 -18.76
CA GLN A 319 -18.49 8.39 -17.44
C GLN A 319 -17.60 7.83 -16.32
N PHE A 320 -17.38 6.51 -16.33
CA PHE A 320 -16.54 5.84 -15.32
C PHE A 320 -15.07 6.25 -15.41
N SER A 321 -14.50 6.29 -16.62
CA SER A 321 -13.10 6.71 -16.83
C SER A 321 -12.88 8.17 -16.45
N THR A 322 -13.76 9.07 -16.89
CA THR A 322 -13.69 10.50 -16.53
C THR A 322 -13.78 10.71 -15.01
N PHE A 323 -14.69 9.99 -14.33
CA PHE A 323 -14.80 10.09 -12.87
C PHE A 323 -13.54 9.54 -12.17
N ALA A 324 -12.97 8.45 -12.68
CA ALA A 324 -11.72 7.90 -12.17
C ALA A 324 -10.56 8.90 -12.31
N GLU A 325 -10.43 9.57 -13.45
CA GLU A 325 -9.43 10.62 -13.69
C GLU A 325 -9.63 11.82 -12.75
N LEU A 326 -10.87 12.28 -12.55
CA LEU A 326 -11.17 13.34 -11.58
C LEU A 326 -10.79 12.95 -10.15
N PHE A 327 -11.03 11.70 -9.77
CA PHE A 327 -10.71 11.21 -8.44
C PHE A 327 -9.19 11.07 -8.26
N ASP A 328 -8.48 10.57 -9.27
CA ASP A 328 -7.00 10.51 -9.27
C ASP A 328 -6.37 11.91 -9.21
N GLU A 329 -6.91 12.88 -9.94
CA GLU A 329 -6.50 14.29 -9.85
C GLU A 329 -6.72 14.86 -8.44
N ALA A 330 -7.88 14.59 -7.81
CA ALA A 330 -8.16 15.05 -6.46
C ALA A 330 -7.18 14.46 -5.43
N ILE A 331 -6.77 13.20 -5.60
CA ILE A 331 -5.74 12.55 -4.76
C ILE A 331 -4.39 13.25 -4.95
N ARG A 332 -3.99 13.53 -6.20
CA ARG A 332 -2.76 14.30 -6.47
C ARG A 332 -2.79 15.71 -5.88
N GLN A 333 -3.97 16.31 -5.77
CA GLN A 333 -4.17 17.64 -5.15
C GLN A 333 -4.26 17.61 -3.61
N GLY A 334 -4.04 16.45 -2.96
CA GLY A 334 -3.92 16.35 -1.50
C GLY A 334 -5.07 15.65 -0.78
N LEU A 335 -6.02 15.06 -1.51
CA LEU A 335 -7.08 14.24 -0.90
C LEU A 335 -6.49 12.94 -0.29
N PRO A 336 -6.83 12.58 0.97
CA PRO A 336 -6.32 11.35 1.59
C PRO A 336 -6.87 10.12 0.87
N ALA A 337 -5.97 9.27 0.40
CA ALA A 337 -6.34 8.08 -0.36
C ALA A 337 -6.54 6.86 0.55
N VAL A 338 -7.54 6.02 0.25
CA VAL A 338 -7.88 4.82 1.03
C VAL A 338 -7.95 3.61 0.12
N GLN A 339 -7.44 2.46 0.58
CA GLN A 339 -7.41 1.21 -0.19
C GLN A 339 -8.80 0.69 -0.61
N THR A 340 -9.87 1.07 0.09
CA THR A 340 -11.25 0.66 -0.23
C THR A 340 -11.98 1.64 -1.16
N GLN A 341 -11.44 2.84 -1.36
CA GLN A 341 -12.07 3.91 -2.15
C GLN A 341 -11.01 4.62 -2.98
N HIS A 342 -10.71 4.08 -4.15
CA HIS A 342 -9.70 4.61 -5.04
C HIS A 342 -10.12 4.52 -6.53
N PRO A 343 -9.45 5.26 -7.44
CA PRO A 343 -9.83 5.37 -8.85
C PRO A 343 -9.85 4.03 -9.63
N GLY A 344 -8.95 3.10 -9.27
CA GLY A 344 -8.81 1.78 -9.93
C GLY A 344 -10.12 0.99 -10.14
N TYR A 345 -11.06 1.01 -9.18
CA TYR A 345 -12.37 0.35 -9.34
C TYR A 345 -13.20 0.98 -10.47
N TYR A 346 -13.13 2.29 -10.63
CA TYR A 346 -13.88 3.00 -11.66
C TYR A 346 -13.25 2.78 -13.04
N PHE A 347 -11.93 2.72 -13.15
CA PHE A 347 -11.27 2.30 -14.40
C PHE A 347 -11.60 0.85 -14.79
N GLN A 348 -11.69 -0.08 -13.82
CA GLN A 348 -12.14 -1.44 -14.07
C GLN A 348 -13.57 -1.49 -14.62
N LEU A 349 -14.50 -0.75 -14.00
CA LEU A 349 -15.89 -0.66 -14.49
C LEU A 349 -15.97 0.00 -15.86
N ALA A 350 -15.12 0.99 -16.14
CA ALA A 350 -15.01 1.59 -17.47
C ALA A 350 -14.57 0.55 -18.51
N ALA A 351 -13.58 -0.29 -18.19
CA ALA A 351 -13.11 -1.37 -19.05
C ALA A 351 -14.22 -2.40 -19.30
N SER A 352 -14.96 -2.82 -18.26
CA SER A 352 -16.09 -3.74 -18.41
C SER A 352 -17.16 -3.21 -19.37
N HIS A 353 -17.51 -1.92 -19.27
CA HIS A 353 -18.42 -1.30 -20.23
C HIS A 353 -17.81 -1.17 -21.63
N ALA A 354 -16.51 -1.00 -21.78
CA ALA A 354 -15.85 -1.02 -23.09
C ALA A 354 -15.89 -2.43 -23.72
N SER A 355 -15.77 -3.51 -22.95
CA SER A 355 -15.99 -4.88 -23.44
C SER A 355 -17.45 -5.11 -23.86
N LEU A 356 -18.43 -4.61 -23.08
CA LEU A 356 -19.85 -4.67 -23.48
C LEU A 356 -20.12 -3.87 -24.77
N ARG A 357 -19.45 -2.72 -24.96
CA ARG A 357 -19.49 -1.94 -26.22
C ARG A 357 -18.98 -2.77 -27.40
N GLN A 358 -17.87 -3.48 -27.22
CA GLN A 358 -17.31 -4.36 -28.26
C GLN A 358 -18.30 -5.47 -28.62
N SER A 359 -18.90 -6.15 -27.64
CA SER A 359 -19.89 -7.20 -27.88
C SER A 359 -21.13 -6.68 -28.60
N ALA A 360 -21.67 -5.52 -28.18
CA ALA A 360 -22.80 -4.88 -28.84
C ALA A 360 -22.47 -4.45 -30.27
N CYS A 361 -21.25 -3.97 -30.54
CA CYS A 361 -20.81 -3.65 -31.90
C CYS A 361 -20.76 -4.91 -32.78
N LYS A 362 -20.23 -6.03 -32.25
CA LYS A 362 -20.15 -7.31 -32.97
C LYS A 362 -21.54 -7.82 -33.37
N GLU A 363 -22.52 -7.73 -32.46
CA GLU A 363 -23.90 -8.17 -32.70
C GLU A 363 -24.66 -7.23 -33.65
N LEU A 364 -24.63 -5.92 -33.39
CA LEU A 364 -25.50 -4.97 -34.10
C LEU A 364 -24.94 -4.50 -35.45
N CYS A 365 -23.61 -4.52 -35.63
CA CYS A 365 -22.97 -3.99 -36.84
C CYS A 365 -22.53 -5.09 -37.81
N GLN A 366 -22.82 -6.38 -37.53
CA GLN A 366 -22.33 -7.51 -38.33
C GLN A 366 -22.65 -7.37 -39.82
N HIS A 367 -23.90 -7.02 -40.13
CA HIS A 367 -24.44 -6.96 -41.50
C HIS A 367 -24.19 -5.63 -42.23
N ILE A 368 -23.53 -4.65 -41.59
CA ILE A 368 -23.28 -3.34 -42.20
C ILE A 368 -21.92 -3.35 -42.90
N ASN A 369 -21.94 -3.27 -44.24
CA ASN A 369 -20.73 -3.38 -45.09
C ASN A 369 -20.47 -2.16 -45.97
N SER A 370 -21.42 -1.23 -46.09
CA SER A 370 -21.28 0.01 -46.87
C SER A 370 -21.70 1.23 -46.04
N TYR A 371 -21.02 2.35 -46.29
CA TYR A 371 -21.40 3.65 -45.74
C TYR A 371 -22.56 4.23 -46.57
N PRO A 372 -23.58 4.85 -45.94
CA PRO A 372 -24.67 5.48 -46.68
C PRO A 372 -24.24 6.71 -47.48
N ASP A 373 -24.82 6.90 -48.66
CA ASP A 373 -24.64 8.08 -49.53
C ASP A 373 -26.04 8.62 -49.94
N PRO A 374 -26.37 9.91 -49.70
CA PRO A 374 -25.54 10.97 -49.13
C PRO A 374 -25.24 10.79 -47.63
N ASP A 375 -24.08 11.31 -47.20
CA ASP A 375 -23.60 11.22 -45.81
C ASP A 375 -24.58 11.89 -44.82
N PRO A 376 -25.26 11.12 -43.93
CA PRO A 376 -26.19 11.67 -42.96
C PRO A 376 -25.51 12.38 -41.78
N LEU A 377 -24.19 12.20 -41.60
CA LEU A 377 -23.39 12.78 -40.52
C LEU A 377 -22.71 14.10 -40.92
N LEU A 378 -22.81 14.49 -42.19
CA LEU A 378 -22.25 15.73 -42.70
C LEU A 378 -22.81 16.95 -41.92
N GLY A 379 -21.91 17.83 -41.46
CA GLY A 379 -22.28 19.04 -40.73
C GLY A 379 -22.37 18.90 -39.21
N GLU A 380 -21.85 17.81 -38.63
CA GLU A 380 -21.73 17.61 -37.17
C GLU A 380 -21.02 18.78 -36.44
N GLU A 381 -20.04 19.42 -37.07
CA GLU A 381 -19.32 20.58 -36.54
C GLU A 381 -20.18 21.85 -36.49
N LYS A 382 -21.17 21.98 -37.38
CA LYS A 382 -22.06 23.15 -37.50
C LYS A 382 -23.26 23.09 -36.55
N LEU A 383 -23.37 22.04 -35.74
CA LEU A 383 -24.47 21.88 -34.78
C LEU A 383 -24.44 22.95 -33.69
N GLU A 384 -25.58 23.62 -33.47
CA GLU A 384 -25.69 24.68 -32.47
C GLU A 384 -25.65 24.15 -31.02
N PHE A 385 -26.09 22.92 -30.80
CA PHE A 385 -26.26 22.32 -29.47
C PHE A 385 -25.42 21.04 -29.29
N TYR A 386 -25.07 20.72 -28.05
CA TYR A 386 -24.35 19.49 -27.71
C TYR A 386 -25.28 18.27 -27.76
N GLY A 387 -24.76 17.14 -28.23
CA GLY A 387 -25.47 15.85 -28.25
C GLY A 387 -26.65 15.74 -29.22
N GLN A 388 -26.80 16.69 -30.16
CA GLN A 388 -27.78 16.57 -31.25
C GLN A 388 -27.25 15.73 -32.40
N ARG A 389 -28.15 15.07 -33.13
CA ARG A 389 -27.82 14.31 -34.34
C ARG A 389 -27.75 15.23 -35.56
N PRO A 390 -26.75 15.11 -36.45
CA PRO A 390 -26.64 15.92 -37.67
C PRO A 390 -27.87 15.86 -38.58
N TRP A 391 -28.52 14.69 -38.68
CA TRP A 391 -29.76 14.51 -39.45
C TRP A 391 -31.04 14.98 -38.73
N ARG A 392 -30.93 15.50 -37.50
CA ARG A 392 -32.03 16.12 -36.72
C ARG A 392 -31.61 17.46 -36.08
N PRO A 393 -31.17 18.46 -36.84
CA PRO A 393 -30.73 19.72 -36.25
C PRO A 393 -31.93 20.52 -35.74
N GLY A 394 -32.02 20.71 -34.42
CA GLY A 394 -33.02 21.58 -33.80
C GLY A 394 -34.48 21.11 -33.85
N LYS A 395 -34.74 19.86 -34.24
CA LYS A 395 -36.08 19.23 -34.27
C LYS A 395 -36.28 18.36 -33.04
N LEU A 396 -37.11 18.81 -32.10
CA LEU A 396 -37.31 18.15 -30.81
C LEU A 396 -38.73 17.64 -30.67
N SER A 397 -38.90 16.30 -30.75
CA SER A 397 -40.07 15.46 -30.41
C SER A 397 -41.48 15.86 -30.89
N ALA A 398 -41.73 17.11 -31.31
CA ALA A 398 -43.01 17.63 -31.75
C ALA A 398 -43.21 17.45 -33.27
N GLU A 399 -42.12 17.35 -34.04
CA GLU A 399 -42.18 16.94 -35.44
C GLU A 399 -41.98 15.43 -35.55
N PRO A 400 -42.81 14.71 -36.34
CA PRO A 400 -42.67 13.27 -36.52
C PRO A 400 -41.29 12.95 -37.13
N ALA A 401 -40.66 11.89 -36.61
CA ALA A 401 -39.39 11.41 -37.09
C ALA A 401 -39.51 10.91 -38.54
N ASP A 402 -38.63 11.39 -39.41
CA ASP A 402 -38.41 10.78 -40.73
C ASP A 402 -37.72 9.42 -40.51
N THR A 403 -38.49 8.34 -40.63
CA THR A 403 -38.04 6.97 -40.38
C THR A 403 -36.96 6.52 -41.38
N ALA A 404 -37.00 7.02 -42.61
CA ALA A 404 -36.01 6.68 -43.63
C ALA A 404 -34.67 7.35 -43.33
N ARG A 405 -34.67 8.65 -42.98
CA ARG A 405 -33.45 9.36 -42.56
C ARG A 405 -32.87 8.81 -41.26
N GLU A 406 -33.72 8.37 -40.33
CA GLU A 406 -33.25 7.75 -39.08
C GLU A 406 -32.52 6.42 -39.33
N ALA A 407 -33.08 5.55 -40.18
CA ALA A 407 -32.45 4.29 -40.53
C ALA A 407 -31.07 4.51 -41.19
N ILE A 408 -30.98 5.48 -42.12
CA ILE A 408 -29.72 5.86 -42.77
C ILE A 408 -28.70 6.40 -41.76
N GLY A 409 -29.13 7.25 -40.81
CA GLY A 409 -28.26 7.77 -39.75
C GLY A 409 -27.74 6.68 -38.80
N ILE A 410 -28.60 5.74 -38.40
CA ILE A 410 -28.23 4.57 -37.57
C ILE A 410 -27.21 3.70 -38.31
N GLN A 411 -27.46 3.41 -39.59
CA GLN A 411 -26.55 2.63 -40.43
C GLN A 411 -25.16 3.29 -40.53
N ALA A 412 -25.11 4.62 -40.71
CA ALA A 412 -23.85 5.35 -40.76
C ALA A 412 -23.06 5.26 -39.44
N LEU A 413 -23.74 5.33 -38.29
CA LEU A 413 -23.10 5.16 -36.98
C LEU A 413 -22.58 3.73 -36.77
N GLN A 414 -23.36 2.71 -37.11
CA GLN A 414 -22.95 1.30 -37.04
C GLN A 414 -21.73 1.04 -37.93
N TYR A 415 -21.71 1.60 -39.14
CA TYR A 415 -20.55 1.50 -40.04
C TYR A 415 -19.31 2.18 -39.43
N ARG A 416 -19.44 3.40 -38.91
CA ARG A 416 -18.32 4.12 -38.26
C ARG A 416 -17.79 3.38 -37.04
N GLU A 417 -18.67 2.83 -36.22
CA GLU A 417 -18.27 2.06 -35.03
C GLU A 417 -17.49 0.80 -35.42
N LYS A 418 -17.94 0.07 -36.44
CA LYS A 418 -17.27 -1.15 -36.94
C LYS A 418 -15.90 -0.87 -37.58
N THR A 419 -15.76 0.23 -38.30
CA THR A 419 -14.58 0.50 -39.15
C THR A 419 -13.54 1.42 -38.50
N ALA A 420 -13.97 2.42 -37.73
CA ALA A 420 -13.08 3.45 -37.21
C ALA A 420 -12.67 3.24 -35.74
N VAL A 421 -13.35 2.38 -34.98
CA VAL A 421 -13.09 2.19 -33.55
C VAL A 421 -12.33 0.90 -33.30
N ASN A 422 -11.17 1.01 -32.66
CA ASN A 422 -10.45 -0.14 -32.14
C ASN A 422 -10.82 -0.37 -30.66
N HIS A 423 -11.79 -1.23 -30.40
CA HIS A 423 -12.27 -1.50 -29.05
C HIS A 423 -11.20 -2.12 -28.14
N SER A 424 -10.37 -3.03 -28.66
CA SER A 424 -9.35 -3.71 -27.85
C SER A 424 -8.33 -2.73 -27.28
N ILE A 425 -7.87 -1.74 -28.06
CA ILE A 425 -6.94 -0.71 -27.56
C ILE A 425 -7.57 0.11 -26.42
N ILE A 426 -8.87 0.45 -26.53
CA ILE A 426 -9.58 1.19 -25.49
C ILE A 426 -9.66 0.37 -24.20
N ILE A 427 -10.04 -0.92 -24.30
CA ILE A 427 -10.16 -1.80 -23.14
C ILE A 427 -8.79 -1.99 -22.47
N ILE A 428 -7.75 -2.27 -23.25
CA ILE A 428 -6.37 -2.43 -22.77
C ILE A 428 -5.89 -1.18 -22.05
N GLY A 429 -6.12 0.02 -22.62
CA GLY A 429 -5.76 1.29 -21.98
C GLY A 429 -6.44 1.48 -20.62
N LEU A 430 -7.74 1.18 -20.54
CA LEU A 430 -8.50 1.29 -19.29
C LEU A 430 -8.05 0.26 -18.24
N LEU A 431 -7.77 -0.98 -18.63
CA LEU A 431 -7.23 -2.01 -17.75
C LEU A 431 -5.82 -1.63 -17.26
N GLY A 432 -4.98 -1.07 -18.12
CA GLY A 432 -3.66 -0.55 -17.74
C GLY A 432 -3.75 0.54 -16.67
N ASN A 433 -4.67 1.49 -16.84
CA ASN A 433 -4.95 2.51 -15.82
C ASN A 433 -5.42 1.88 -14.51
N ALA A 434 -6.33 0.89 -14.55
CA ALA A 434 -6.78 0.18 -13.35
C ALA A 434 -5.62 -0.56 -12.64
N ILE A 435 -4.80 -1.32 -13.38
CA ILE A 435 -3.64 -2.06 -12.86
C ILE A 435 -2.67 -1.13 -12.15
N SER A 436 -2.38 0.04 -12.74
CA SER A 436 -1.48 1.03 -12.13
C SER A 436 -1.98 1.48 -10.76
N GLN A 437 -3.28 1.74 -10.63
CA GLN A 437 -3.92 2.15 -9.39
C GLN A 437 -3.90 1.02 -8.35
N PHE A 438 -4.30 -0.21 -8.71
CA PHE A 438 -4.24 -1.34 -7.78
C PHE A 438 -2.82 -1.71 -7.34
N LYS A 439 -1.79 -1.38 -8.14
CA LYS A 439 -0.38 -1.48 -7.75
C LYS A 439 -0.03 -0.43 -6.68
N VAL A 440 -0.43 0.84 -6.87
CA VAL A 440 -0.22 1.93 -5.90
C VAL A 440 -0.86 1.60 -4.55
N TYR A 441 -2.08 1.07 -4.55
CA TYR A 441 -2.84 0.73 -3.33
C TYR A 441 -2.54 -0.66 -2.75
N ARG A 442 -1.50 -1.37 -3.23
CA ARG A 442 -1.06 -2.68 -2.71
C ARG A 442 -2.18 -3.74 -2.67
N CYS A 443 -2.94 -3.85 -3.77
CA CYS A 443 -4.01 -4.83 -3.94
C CYS A 443 -3.59 -5.95 -4.94
N PRO A 444 -2.73 -6.92 -4.54
CA PRO A 444 -2.08 -7.85 -5.49
C PRO A 444 -3.05 -8.77 -6.22
N ARG A 445 -4.09 -9.29 -5.55
CA ARG A 445 -5.06 -10.21 -6.16
C ARG A 445 -5.87 -9.54 -7.28
N MET A 446 -6.36 -8.33 -7.03
CA MET A 446 -7.10 -7.58 -8.06
C MET A 446 -6.20 -7.18 -9.22
N ARG A 447 -4.94 -6.78 -8.93
CA ARG A 447 -3.94 -6.49 -9.96
C ARG A 447 -3.75 -7.68 -10.90
N ARG A 448 -3.56 -8.88 -10.36
CA ARG A 448 -3.35 -10.11 -11.15
C ARG A 448 -4.57 -10.46 -12.00
N LEU A 449 -5.77 -10.38 -11.43
CA LEU A 449 -7.02 -10.58 -12.17
C LEU A 449 -7.11 -9.65 -13.40
N LEU A 450 -6.80 -8.36 -13.22
CA LEU A 450 -6.84 -7.38 -14.30
C LEU A 450 -5.75 -7.62 -15.35
N VAL A 451 -4.57 -8.10 -14.96
CA VAL A 451 -3.51 -8.49 -15.91
C VAL A 451 -3.96 -9.68 -16.76
N VAL A 452 -4.62 -10.67 -16.18
CA VAL A 452 -5.18 -11.81 -16.93
C VAL A 452 -6.26 -11.34 -17.90
N GLN A 453 -7.18 -10.46 -17.46
CA GLN A 453 -8.19 -9.87 -18.35
C GLN A 453 -7.55 -9.05 -19.50
N MET A 454 -6.46 -8.32 -19.21
CA MET A 454 -5.73 -7.59 -20.23
C MET A 454 -5.05 -8.54 -21.23
N ALA A 455 -4.54 -9.68 -20.77
CA ALA A 455 -3.97 -10.71 -21.63
C ALA A 455 -5.04 -11.36 -22.53
N GLU A 456 -6.25 -11.60 -22.02
CA GLU A 456 -7.39 -12.07 -22.83
C GLU A 456 -7.74 -11.07 -23.95
N GLU A 457 -7.71 -9.76 -23.67
CA GLU A 457 -7.97 -8.74 -24.68
C GLU A 457 -6.83 -8.62 -25.71
N TYR A 458 -5.58 -8.80 -25.31
CA TYR A 458 -4.46 -8.93 -26.25
C TYR A 458 -4.59 -10.19 -27.13
N PHE A 459 -5.11 -11.29 -26.57
CA PHE A 459 -5.40 -12.51 -27.34
C PHE A 459 -6.46 -12.23 -28.41
N ASN A 460 -7.54 -11.53 -28.05
CA ASN A 460 -8.57 -11.09 -29.00
C ASN A 460 -8.01 -10.14 -30.08
N ALA A 461 -7.03 -9.30 -29.73
CA ALA A 461 -6.33 -8.40 -30.64
C ALA A 461 -5.28 -9.10 -31.52
N ARG A 462 -5.09 -10.43 -31.37
CA ARG A 462 -4.09 -11.26 -32.09
C ARG A 462 -2.62 -10.88 -31.80
N ASP A 463 -2.35 -10.20 -30.69
CA ASP A 463 -0.99 -9.87 -30.24
C ASP A 463 -0.49 -10.91 -29.22
N TYR A 464 -0.24 -12.13 -29.70
CA TYR A 464 0.06 -13.30 -28.87
C TYR A 464 1.37 -13.18 -28.07
N GLY A 465 2.35 -12.40 -28.55
CA GLY A 465 3.63 -12.20 -27.84
C GLY A 465 3.44 -11.45 -26.51
N LYS A 466 2.60 -10.41 -26.49
CA LYS A 466 2.25 -9.71 -25.25
C LYS A 466 1.43 -10.58 -24.31
N VAL A 467 0.54 -11.43 -24.84
CA VAL A 467 -0.21 -12.40 -24.03
C VAL A 467 0.76 -13.29 -23.24
N LEU A 468 1.74 -13.90 -23.92
CA LEU A 468 2.74 -14.75 -23.27
C LEU A 468 3.52 -14.01 -22.20
N THR A 469 3.98 -12.80 -22.52
CA THR A 469 4.74 -11.98 -21.56
C THR A 469 3.95 -11.74 -20.26
N LEU A 470 2.66 -11.40 -20.38
CA LEU A 470 1.79 -11.15 -19.24
C LEU A 470 1.47 -12.45 -18.47
N LEU A 471 1.08 -13.52 -19.19
CA LEU A 471 0.67 -14.77 -18.55
C LEU A 471 1.84 -15.50 -17.89
N MET A 472 3.03 -15.53 -18.50
CA MET A 472 4.22 -16.13 -17.88
C MET A 472 4.62 -15.42 -16.59
N HIS A 473 4.55 -14.09 -16.54
CA HIS A 473 4.75 -13.35 -15.30
C HIS A 473 3.66 -13.70 -14.26
N MET A 474 2.41 -13.91 -14.67
CA MET A 474 1.33 -14.28 -13.75
C MET A 474 1.49 -15.71 -13.21
N LEU A 475 1.94 -16.68 -14.01
CA LEU A 475 2.17 -18.08 -13.58
C LEU A 475 3.11 -18.13 -12.37
N TRP A 476 4.22 -17.40 -12.43
CA TRP A 476 5.17 -17.29 -11.31
C TRP A 476 4.51 -16.76 -10.03
N GLU A 477 3.66 -15.72 -10.13
CA GLU A 477 2.98 -15.16 -8.98
C GLU A 477 1.89 -16.08 -8.40
N TYR A 478 1.18 -16.84 -9.25
CA TYR A 478 0.16 -17.79 -8.80
C TYR A 478 0.76 -19.07 -8.19
N HIS A 479 1.96 -19.49 -8.60
CA HIS A 479 2.68 -20.59 -7.97
C HIS A 479 2.89 -20.36 -6.46
N GLY A 480 3.25 -19.14 -6.07
CA GLY A 480 3.45 -18.78 -4.66
C GLY A 480 2.20 -18.96 -3.79
N GLU A 481 1.00 -18.84 -4.37
CA GLU A 481 -0.27 -18.94 -3.64
C GLU A 481 -0.95 -20.32 -3.73
N ARG A 482 -0.46 -21.24 -4.57
CA ARG A 482 -0.93 -22.62 -4.70
C ARG A 482 -2.43 -22.76 -5.05
N TRP A 483 -2.91 -22.00 -6.03
CA TRP A 483 -4.27 -22.12 -6.59
C TRP A 483 -4.29 -22.96 -7.88
N PRO A 484 -4.49 -24.29 -7.82
CA PRO A 484 -4.29 -25.18 -8.97
C PRO A 484 -5.29 -24.93 -10.11
N VAL A 485 -6.53 -24.54 -9.80
CA VAL A 485 -7.56 -24.25 -10.82
C VAL A 485 -7.20 -23.03 -11.65
N LEU A 486 -6.86 -21.91 -11.00
CA LEU A 486 -6.48 -20.66 -11.67
C LEU A 486 -5.18 -20.83 -12.48
N LEU A 487 -4.21 -21.57 -11.93
CA LEU A 487 -2.99 -21.91 -12.64
C LEU A 487 -3.29 -22.68 -13.93
N THR A 488 -4.17 -23.68 -13.84
CA THR A 488 -4.57 -24.50 -15.00
C THR A 488 -5.27 -23.65 -16.08
N ASP A 489 -6.14 -22.71 -15.69
CA ASP A 489 -6.83 -21.85 -16.65
C ASP A 489 -5.88 -20.85 -17.34
N ILE A 490 -4.91 -20.30 -16.60
CA ILE A 490 -3.85 -19.47 -17.17
C ILE A 490 -2.97 -20.29 -18.12
N LEU A 491 -2.58 -21.52 -17.73
CA LEU A 491 -1.80 -22.43 -18.57
C LEU A 491 -2.53 -22.79 -19.86
N LYS A 492 -3.86 -23.05 -19.82
CA LYS A 492 -4.65 -23.28 -21.04
C LYS A 492 -4.55 -22.10 -22.01
N ASN A 493 -4.71 -20.88 -21.51
CA ASN A 493 -4.65 -19.68 -22.35
C ASN A 493 -3.23 -19.38 -22.85
N ALA A 494 -2.21 -19.63 -22.02
CA ALA A 494 -0.81 -19.49 -22.40
C ALA A 494 -0.40 -20.51 -23.48
N LEU A 495 -0.80 -21.78 -23.35
CA LEU A 495 -0.57 -22.83 -24.36
C LEU A 495 -1.20 -22.47 -25.71
N ARG A 496 -2.44 -21.95 -25.71
CA ARG A 496 -3.09 -21.43 -26.92
C ARG A 496 -2.28 -20.29 -27.55
N ALA A 497 -1.85 -19.32 -26.75
CA ALA A 497 -1.07 -18.20 -27.25
C ALA A 497 0.32 -18.63 -27.77
N ALA A 498 0.97 -19.57 -27.11
CA ALA A 498 2.27 -20.13 -27.53
C ALA A 498 2.14 -20.91 -28.84
N TYR A 499 1.08 -21.70 -28.99
CA TYR A 499 0.76 -22.39 -30.23
C TYR A 499 0.55 -21.40 -31.39
N LEU A 500 -0.21 -20.32 -31.17
CA LEU A 500 -0.53 -19.33 -32.20
C LEU A 500 0.63 -18.40 -32.56
N SER A 501 1.51 -18.10 -31.59
CA SER A 501 2.72 -17.29 -31.80
C SER A 501 3.90 -18.09 -32.35
N THR A 502 3.79 -19.42 -32.44
CA THR A 502 4.87 -20.34 -32.83
C THR A 502 6.13 -20.20 -31.98
N SER A 503 5.99 -19.82 -30.71
CA SER A 503 7.12 -19.81 -29.75
C SER A 503 7.34 -21.22 -29.21
N ILE A 504 8.27 -21.97 -29.82
CA ILE A 504 8.52 -23.38 -29.48
C ILE A 504 9.02 -23.52 -28.04
N GLN A 505 9.96 -22.67 -27.62
CA GLN A 505 10.55 -22.73 -26.27
C GLN A 505 9.51 -22.43 -25.18
N ASP A 506 8.67 -21.42 -25.38
CA ASP A 506 7.61 -21.09 -24.42
C ASP A 506 6.53 -22.17 -24.41
N TYR A 507 6.15 -22.70 -25.58
CA TYR A 507 5.19 -23.80 -25.69
C TYR A 507 5.68 -25.04 -24.92
N LEU A 508 6.94 -25.43 -25.12
CA LEU A 508 7.53 -26.55 -24.41
C LEU A 508 7.53 -26.30 -22.89
N THR A 509 7.99 -25.13 -22.44
CA THR A 509 8.01 -24.77 -21.02
C THR A 509 6.61 -24.87 -20.40
N LEU A 510 5.59 -24.31 -21.05
CA LEU A 510 4.20 -24.39 -20.59
C LEU A 510 3.63 -25.81 -20.63
N ALA A 511 4.02 -26.62 -21.63
CA ALA A 511 3.60 -28.01 -21.77
C ALA A 511 4.19 -28.90 -20.68
N PHE A 512 5.48 -28.74 -20.37
CA PHE A 512 6.13 -29.41 -19.23
C PHE A 512 5.48 -29.00 -17.91
N GLU A 513 5.10 -27.72 -17.73
CA GLU A 513 4.34 -27.29 -16.54
C GLU A 513 2.95 -27.93 -16.44
N ALA A 514 2.24 -28.02 -17.57
CA ALA A 514 0.89 -28.56 -17.64
C ALA A 514 0.80 -30.06 -17.29
N LEU A 515 1.91 -30.79 -17.42
CA LEU A 515 2.02 -32.19 -17.00
C LEU A 515 2.30 -32.32 -15.48
N GLY A 516 2.59 -31.21 -14.78
CA GLY A 516 2.93 -31.17 -13.37
C GLY A 516 1.75 -31.43 -12.41
N PRO A 517 2.03 -31.83 -11.16
CA PRO A 517 1.02 -32.17 -10.15
C PRO A 517 0.25 -30.94 -9.62
N SER A 518 0.71 -29.73 -9.93
CA SER A 518 0.08 -28.46 -9.55
C SER A 518 -1.14 -28.11 -10.40
N THR A 519 -1.45 -28.89 -11.43
CA THR A 519 -2.51 -28.62 -12.41
C THR A 519 -3.69 -29.59 -12.27
N THR A 520 -4.86 -29.18 -12.78
CA THR A 520 -6.11 -29.96 -12.74
C THR A 520 -6.53 -30.45 -14.13
N PHE A 521 -5.59 -30.66 -15.05
CA PHE A 521 -5.89 -31.22 -16.37
C PHE A 521 -6.39 -32.67 -16.26
N SER A 522 -7.28 -33.09 -17.17
CA SER A 522 -7.70 -34.50 -17.25
C SER A 522 -6.55 -35.36 -17.78
N VAL A 523 -6.54 -36.66 -17.43
CA VAL A 523 -5.48 -37.60 -17.86
C VAL A 523 -5.38 -37.69 -19.38
N GLU A 524 -6.53 -37.70 -20.08
CA GLU A 524 -6.61 -37.66 -21.54
C GLU A 524 -5.93 -36.41 -22.11
N ARG A 525 -6.20 -35.25 -21.48
CA ARG A 525 -5.64 -33.98 -21.91
C ARG A 525 -4.13 -33.92 -21.71
N GLN A 526 -3.64 -34.42 -20.58
CA GLN A 526 -2.20 -34.50 -20.33
C GLN A 526 -1.51 -35.45 -21.33
N ALA A 527 -2.15 -36.56 -21.73
CA ALA A 527 -1.63 -37.44 -22.78
C ALA A 527 -1.52 -36.73 -24.15
N VAL A 528 -2.50 -35.89 -24.51
CA VAL A 528 -2.42 -35.07 -25.73
C VAL A 528 -1.26 -34.07 -25.67
N ILE A 529 -1.07 -33.41 -24.52
CA ILE A 529 0.05 -32.46 -24.32
C ILE A 529 1.40 -33.18 -24.44
N TYR A 530 1.53 -34.37 -23.83
CA TYR A 530 2.74 -35.18 -23.96
C TYR A 530 3.01 -35.62 -25.41
N ASN A 531 1.98 -36.06 -26.13
CA ASN A 531 2.09 -36.39 -27.56
C ASN A 531 2.54 -35.18 -28.39
N ASN A 532 2.12 -33.96 -28.04
CA ASN A 532 2.58 -32.74 -28.71
C ASN A 532 4.09 -32.49 -28.49
N ILE A 533 4.62 -32.76 -27.28
CA ILE A 533 6.07 -32.70 -27.02
C ILE A 533 6.80 -33.72 -27.90
N MET A 534 6.28 -34.96 -27.99
CA MET A 534 6.87 -36.00 -28.83
C MET A 534 6.84 -35.65 -30.33
N ASN A 535 5.75 -35.05 -30.80
CA ASN A 535 5.67 -34.56 -32.18
C ASN A 535 6.76 -33.52 -32.48
N ILE A 536 7.00 -32.57 -31.56
CA ILE A 536 8.05 -31.55 -31.70
C ILE A 536 9.44 -32.21 -31.75
N LEU A 537 9.71 -33.20 -30.91
CA LEU A 537 10.95 -33.99 -30.96
C LEU A 537 11.12 -34.74 -32.30
N GLN A 538 10.03 -35.17 -32.93
CA GLN A 538 10.01 -35.80 -34.25
C GLN A 538 9.97 -34.80 -35.43
N LYS A 539 10.16 -33.50 -35.19
CA LYS A 539 10.00 -32.41 -36.18
C LYS A 539 8.62 -32.37 -36.85
N LYS A 540 7.58 -32.88 -36.19
CA LYS A 540 6.18 -32.78 -36.61
C LYS A 540 5.47 -31.65 -35.84
N PRO A 541 4.55 -30.91 -36.48
CA PRO A 541 3.81 -29.87 -35.79
C PRO A 541 2.96 -30.47 -34.65
N PRO A 542 2.83 -29.77 -33.50
CA PRO A 542 1.96 -30.21 -32.41
C PRO A 542 0.49 -30.19 -32.85
N ASN A 543 -0.33 -31.05 -32.25
CA ASN A 543 -1.77 -31.05 -32.49
C ASN A 543 -2.38 -29.71 -32.02
N PRO A 544 -3.40 -29.17 -32.73
CA PRO A 544 -4.00 -27.89 -32.37
C PRO A 544 -4.54 -27.85 -30.94
N GLU A 545 -4.31 -26.73 -30.27
CA GLU A 545 -4.89 -26.45 -28.96
C GLU A 545 -6.43 -26.33 -29.03
N PRO A 546 -7.17 -26.70 -27.96
CA PRO A 546 -8.62 -26.80 -27.95
C PRO A 546 -9.26 -25.40 -27.93
N ASP A 547 -10.49 -25.31 -28.43
CA ASP A 547 -11.29 -24.07 -28.56
C ASP A 547 -10.66 -22.98 -29.45
N LEU A 548 -9.76 -23.35 -30.35
CA LEU A 548 -9.26 -22.44 -31.39
C LEU A 548 -10.21 -22.41 -32.61
N PRO A 549 -10.44 -21.24 -33.23
CA PRO A 549 -11.12 -21.11 -34.52
C PRO A 549 -10.34 -21.78 -35.67
N ASP A 550 -11.04 -22.41 -36.61
CA ASP A 550 -10.41 -23.20 -37.69
C ASP A 550 -9.60 -22.35 -38.68
N ASP A 551 -9.98 -21.10 -38.89
CA ASP A 551 -9.24 -20.14 -39.73
C ASP A 551 -7.84 -19.85 -39.20
N ILE A 552 -7.67 -19.81 -37.88
CA ILE A 552 -6.38 -19.50 -37.23
C ILE A 552 -5.52 -20.78 -37.12
N LYS A 553 -6.14 -21.95 -36.97
CA LYS A 553 -5.42 -23.24 -36.87
C LYS A 553 -4.55 -23.52 -38.09
N HIS A 554 -5.09 -23.36 -39.30
CA HIS A 554 -4.37 -23.64 -40.53
C HIS A 554 -3.13 -22.75 -40.68
N VAL A 555 -3.27 -21.45 -40.42
CA VAL A 555 -2.17 -20.48 -40.51
C VAL A 555 -1.07 -20.78 -39.48
N ALA A 556 -1.46 -21.14 -38.25
CA ALA A 556 -0.49 -21.53 -37.23
C ALA A 556 0.26 -22.82 -37.62
N MET A 557 -0.45 -23.81 -38.15
CA MET A 557 0.14 -25.10 -38.56
C MET A 557 1.18 -24.93 -39.67
N GLU A 558 0.93 -24.06 -40.66
CA GLU A 558 1.91 -23.72 -41.69
C GLU A 558 3.19 -23.10 -41.11
N LYS A 559 3.04 -22.17 -40.15
CA LYS A 559 4.19 -21.55 -39.47
C LYS A 559 4.98 -22.55 -38.64
N TRP A 560 4.31 -23.48 -37.94
CA TRP A 560 4.98 -24.57 -37.21
C TRP A 560 5.78 -25.47 -38.14
N MET A 561 5.24 -25.81 -39.31
CA MET A 561 5.98 -26.60 -40.31
C MET A 561 7.21 -25.84 -40.83
N LEU A 562 7.11 -24.53 -41.06
CA LEU A 562 8.25 -23.71 -41.48
C LEU A 562 9.36 -23.68 -40.43
N GLU A 563 9.00 -23.48 -39.15
CA GLU A 563 9.95 -23.33 -38.05
C GLU A 563 10.64 -24.66 -37.68
N LEU A 564 9.91 -25.77 -37.70
CA LEU A 564 10.44 -27.11 -37.38
C LEU A 564 11.30 -27.71 -38.50
N ASN A 565 11.06 -27.32 -39.77
CA ASN A 565 11.81 -27.80 -40.93
C ASN A 565 13.13 -27.05 -41.18
N ARG A 566 13.60 -26.24 -40.23
CA ARG A 566 14.93 -25.62 -40.32
C ARG A 566 16.03 -26.68 -40.37
N SER A 567 17.10 -26.37 -41.10
CA SER A 567 18.25 -27.27 -41.36
C SER A 567 19.14 -27.47 -40.13
N GLU A 568 19.10 -26.54 -39.18
CA GLU A 568 19.87 -26.63 -37.93
C GLU A 568 19.23 -27.65 -36.94
N PRO A 569 20.04 -28.29 -36.09
CA PRO A 569 19.52 -29.13 -35.01
C PRO A 569 18.78 -28.26 -33.99
N ASN A 570 17.53 -28.61 -33.69
CA ASN A 570 16.70 -27.84 -32.76
C ASN A 570 17.02 -28.26 -31.32
N ILE A 571 17.89 -27.51 -30.65
CA ILE A 571 18.23 -27.74 -29.23
C ILE A 571 17.52 -26.69 -28.37
N PHE A 572 16.56 -27.13 -27.56
CA PHE A 572 15.82 -26.27 -26.63
C PHE A 572 16.31 -26.53 -25.21
N THR A 573 16.69 -25.47 -24.50
CA THR A 573 17.03 -25.61 -23.08
C THR A 573 16.02 -24.90 -22.20
N ILE A 574 15.50 -25.60 -21.21
CA ILE A 574 14.47 -25.14 -20.28
C ILE A 574 15.05 -25.18 -18.87
N ASP A 575 15.13 -24.02 -18.22
CA ASP A 575 15.64 -23.90 -16.86
C ASP A 575 14.49 -23.96 -15.84
N ASP A 576 14.72 -24.66 -14.72
CA ASP A 576 13.73 -24.87 -13.65
C ASP A 576 13.31 -23.58 -12.93
N ASN A 577 14.00 -22.44 -13.08
CA ASN A 577 13.59 -21.20 -12.41
C ASN A 577 12.21 -20.66 -12.85
N ASN A 578 11.69 -21.13 -14.00
CA ASN A 578 10.50 -20.56 -14.64
C ASN A 578 9.27 -21.50 -14.70
N MET A 579 9.30 -22.72 -14.13
CA MET A 579 8.26 -23.75 -14.41
C MET A 579 8.07 -24.81 -13.32
N THR A 580 6.90 -25.01 -12.71
CA THR A 580 6.70 -26.22 -11.85
C THR A 580 6.69 -27.50 -12.69
N SER A 581 7.82 -28.21 -12.78
CA SER A 581 7.94 -29.45 -13.53
C SER A 581 7.14 -30.62 -12.95
N PHE A 582 6.80 -31.59 -13.79
CA PHE A 582 6.35 -32.93 -13.35
C PHE A 582 7.49 -33.83 -12.89
N VAL A 583 8.73 -33.44 -13.15
CA VAL A 583 9.92 -34.15 -12.70
C VAL A 583 10.39 -33.50 -11.41
N ASP A 584 10.32 -34.25 -10.30
CA ASP A 584 10.93 -33.82 -9.05
C ASP A 584 12.35 -34.40 -8.96
N LEU A 585 13.33 -33.54 -8.63
CA LEU A 585 14.73 -33.92 -8.61
C LEU A 585 15.38 -33.52 -7.29
N LYS A 586 16.13 -34.46 -6.70
CA LYS A 586 17.00 -34.22 -5.54
C LYS A 586 18.39 -34.75 -5.83
N ALA A 587 19.42 -33.98 -5.52
CA ALA A 587 20.81 -34.41 -5.66
C ALA A 587 21.54 -34.32 -4.31
N ARG A 588 22.41 -35.29 -4.03
CA ARG A 588 23.26 -35.28 -2.84
C ARG A 588 24.62 -35.93 -3.09
N PHE A 589 25.66 -35.36 -2.52
CA PHE A 589 26.90 -36.08 -2.27
C PHE A 589 26.63 -37.20 -1.24
N LEU A 590 27.30 -38.34 -1.36
CA LEU A 590 27.17 -39.42 -0.38
C LEU A 590 27.93 -39.13 0.92
N GLN A 591 28.95 -38.28 0.86
CA GLN A 591 29.78 -37.90 2.01
C GLN A 591 29.92 -36.37 2.08
N GLN A 592 29.98 -35.85 3.30
CA GLN A 592 30.19 -34.42 3.57
C GLN A 592 31.66 -34.01 3.42
N THR A 593 32.56 -34.98 3.49
CA THR A 593 34.00 -34.82 3.28
C THR A 593 34.56 -36.00 2.49
N TYR A 594 35.34 -35.76 1.44
CA TYR A 594 36.08 -36.78 0.69
C TYR A 594 37.58 -36.63 0.88
N ALA A 595 38.35 -37.72 0.83
CA ALA A 595 39.80 -37.60 0.88
C ALA A 595 40.39 -37.19 -0.48
N VAL A 596 41.52 -36.49 -0.49
CA VAL A 596 42.24 -36.16 -1.74
C VAL A 596 42.50 -37.44 -2.55
N ASN A 597 42.25 -37.40 -3.86
CA ASN A 597 42.37 -38.53 -4.81
C ASN A 597 41.37 -39.69 -4.62
N THR A 598 40.30 -39.50 -3.84
CA THR A 598 39.20 -40.48 -3.79
C THR A 598 38.15 -40.22 -4.88
N MET A 599 37.37 -41.25 -5.20
CA MET A 599 36.23 -41.13 -6.11
C MET A 599 35.07 -40.49 -5.37
N ILE A 600 34.56 -39.38 -5.90
CA ILE A 600 33.37 -38.70 -5.42
C ILE A 600 32.16 -39.30 -6.12
N THR A 601 31.16 -39.67 -5.33
CA THR A 601 29.90 -40.21 -5.83
C THR A 601 28.76 -39.25 -5.48
N VAL A 602 28.04 -38.81 -6.50
CA VAL A 602 26.82 -38.02 -6.38
C VAL A 602 25.62 -38.91 -6.66
N GLU A 603 24.69 -38.98 -5.73
CA GLU A 603 23.39 -39.62 -5.93
C GLU A 603 22.39 -38.58 -6.42
N VAL A 604 21.78 -38.84 -7.58
CA VAL A 604 20.66 -38.05 -8.13
C VAL A 604 19.42 -38.92 -8.09
N VAL A 605 18.38 -38.42 -7.44
CA VAL A 605 17.09 -39.08 -7.32
C VAL A 605 16.08 -38.31 -8.15
N VAL A 606 15.45 -39.01 -9.10
CA VAL A 606 14.48 -38.43 -10.03
C VAL A 606 13.15 -39.14 -9.83
N ARG A 607 12.09 -38.37 -9.62
CA ARG A 607 10.71 -38.84 -9.49
C ARG A 607 9.86 -38.33 -10.65
N ASN A 608 9.14 -39.24 -11.30
CA ASN A 608 8.16 -38.90 -12.32
C ASN A 608 6.78 -38.69 -11.68
N SER A 609 6.32 -37.44 -11.53
CA SER A 609 4.99 -37.13 -11.00
C SER A 609 3.88 -37.13 -12.07
N TYR A 610 4.22 -37.36 -13.36
CA TYR A 610 3.25 -37.53 -14.44
C TYR A 610 2.61 -38.93 -14.41
N CYS A 611 1.36 -39.03 -14.86
CA CYS A 611 0.57 -40.26 -14.88
C CYS A 611 0.91 -41.22 -16.03
N GLY A 612 1.91 -40.90 -16.88
CA GLY A 612 2.35 -41.71 -18.01
C GLY A 612 3.85 -42.03 -17.97
N ILE A 613 4.32 -42.74 -19.01
CA ILE A 613 5.73 -43.14 -19.16
C ILE A 613 6.53 -42.00 -19.79
N ILE A 614 7.70 -41.71 -19.23
CA ILE A 614 8.66 -40.74 -19.77
C ILE A 614 10.00 -41.40 -20.01
N GLU A 615 10.63 -41.06 -21.14
CA GLU A 615 11.94 -41.54 -21.55
C GLU A 615 12.90 -40.36 -21.71
N PHE A 616 14.05 -40.43 -21.02
CA PHE A 616 15.17 -39.51 -21.21
C PHE A 616 16.28 -40.22 -21.98
N SER A 617 16.94 -39.51 -22.90
CA SER A 617 18.06 -40.04 -23.69
C SER A 617 19.41 -39.91 -22.99
N ASN A 618 19.56 -38.92 -22.11
CA ASN A 618 20.79 -38.69 -21.37
C ASN A 618 20.54 -37.93 -20.05
N ALA A 619 21.47 -38.03 -19.11
CA ALA A 619 21.48 -37.26 -17.87
C ALA A 619 22.91 -36.79 -17.56
N SER A 620 23.11 -35.53 -17.15
CA SER A 620 24.40 -35.02 -16.68
C SER A 620 24.26 -34.15 -15.42
N ILE A 621 25.33 -34.07 -14.65
CA ILE A 621 25.44 -33.16 -13.51
C ILE A 621 26.55 -32.15 -13.77
N THR A 622 26.28 -30.88 -13.47
CA THR A 622 27.30 -29.84 -13.49
C THR A 622 27.76 -29.55 -12.07
N VAL A 623 29.06 -29.70 -11.82
CA VAL A 623 29.70 -29.44 -10.53
C VAL A 623 30.59 -28.22 -10.66
N SER A 624 30.41 -27.25 -9.75
CA SER A 624 31.15 -25.98 -9.73
C SER A 624 31.92 -25.82 -8.42
N GLY A 625 33.12 -25.22 -8.49
CA GLY A 625 33.98 -24.91 -7.36
C GLY A 625 35.10 -23.94 -7.76
N PRO A 626 35.91 -23.44 -6.81
CA PRO A 626 37.03 -22.55 -7.10
C PRO A 626 38.00 -23.21 -8.10
N GLY A 627 38.02 -22.76 -9.36
CA GLY A 627 38.88 -23.32 -10.41
C GLY A 627 38.45 -24.66 -11.01
N TYR A 628 37.24 -25.16 -10.70
CA TYR A 628 36.70 -26.42 -11.24
C TYR A 628 35.24 -26.22 -11.68
N ASN A 629 34.96 -26.42 -12.97
CA ASN A 629 33.60 -26.43 -13.52
C ASN A 629 33.52 -27.52 -14.57
N ALA A 630 32.87 -28.63 -14.24
CA ALA A 630 32.81 -29.82 -15.08
C ALA A 630 31.37 -30.32 -15.21
N ASP A 631 30.96 -30.66 -16.43
CA ASP A 631 29.73 -31.38 -16.71
C ASP A 631 30.04 -32.88 -16.81
N ILE A 632 29.43 -33.67 -15.94
CA ILE A 632 29.70 -35.09 -15.76
C ILE A 632 28.49 -35.86 -16.29
N PRO A 633 28.61 -36.59 -17.41
CA PRO A 633 27.53 -37.41 -17.94
C PRO A 633 27.31 -38.66 -17.08
N ILE A 634 26.12 -39.23 -17.19
CA ILE A 634 25.79 -40.52 -16.57
C ILE A 634 26.63 -41.64 -17.21
N GLY A 635 27.04 -42.63 -16.42
CA GLY A 635 27.83 -43.75 -16.93
C GLY A 635 27.02 -44.63 -17.91
N GLU A 636 27.68 -45.16 -18.94
CA GLU A 636 27.06 -45.98 -20.01
C GLU A 636 26.23 -47.17 -19.48
N ALA A 637 26.61 -47.75 -18.33
CA ALA A 637 25.89 -48.85 -17.70
C ALA A 637 24.51 -48.48 -17.12
N GLN A 638 24.23 -47.20 -16.87
CA GLN A 638 22.96 -46.70 -16.30
C GLN A 638 22.08 -45.99 -17.35
N GLN A 639 22.53 -45.84 -18.60
CA GLN A 639 21.77 -45.17 -19.67
C GLN A 639 20.50 -45.92 -20.07
N SER A 640 20.48 -47.25 -19.99
CA SER A 640 19.29 -48.07 -20.31
C SER A 640 18.15 -47.95 -19.29
N ASP A 641 18.38 -47.26 -18.16
CA ASP A 641 17.44 -47.16 -17.04
C ASP A 641 16.67 -45.83 -16.96
N LEU A 642 16.83 -44.97 -17.97
CA LEU A 642 16.24 -43.62 -18.07
C LEU A 642 14.75 -43.59 -18.49
N ILE A 643 14.06 -44.74 -18.44
CA ILE A 643 12.61 -44.86 -18.65
C ILE A 643 11.92 -44.89 -17.28
N PHE A 644 10.95 -44.00 -17.07
CA PHE A 644 10.22 -43.84 -15.82
C PHE A 644 8.74 -44.17 -16.00
N GLN A 645 8.23 -45.10 -15.20
CA GLN A 645 6.80 -45.37 -15.07
C GLN A 645 6.09 -44.27 -14.27
N ALA A 646 4.76 -44.26 -14.30
CA ALA A 646 3.97 -43.27 -13.57
C ALA A 646 4.24 -43.34 -12.06
N LYS A 647 4.57 -42.19 -11.44
CA LYS A 647 4.90 -42.07 -10.01
C LYS A 647 6.16 -42.85 -9.57
N GLU A 648 6.96 -43.35 -10.50
CA GLU A 648 8.18 -44.07 -10.20
C GLU A 648 9.30 -43.10 -9.77
N THR A 649 10.13 -43.56 -8.82
CA THR A 649 11.32 -42.85 -8.37
C THR A 649 12.54 -43.73 -8.61
N LYS A 650 13.53 -43.22 -9.35
CA LYS A 650 14.80 -43.92 -9.62
C LYS A 650 16.00 -43.13 -9.10
N LYS A 651 17.09 -43.85 -8.80
CA LYS A 651 18.34 -43.30 -8.26
C LYS A 651 19.47 -43.56 -9.24
N PHE A 652 20.25 -42.52 -9.53
CA PHE A 652 21.40 -42.57 -10.44
C PHE A 652 22.66 -42.14 -9.69
N TYR A 653 23.80 -42.72 -10.05
CA TYR A 653 25.07 -42.46 -9.38
C TYR A 653 26.09 -41.94 -10.38
N PHE A 654 26.57 -40.72 -10.14
CA PHE A 654 27.60 -40.07 -10.95
C PHE A 654 28.92 -40.13 -10.20
N ASN A 655 29.93 -40.73 -10.82
CA ASN A 655 31.25 -40.94 -10.22
C ASN A 655 32.31 -40.13 -10.95
N PHE A 656 33.09 -39.34 -10.22
CA PHE A 656 34.22 -38.58 -10.78
C PHE A 656 35.35 -38.45 -9.75
N LYS A 657 36.58 -38.17 -10.21
CA LYS A 657 37.74 -38.02 -9.32
C LYS A 657 37.75 -36.66 -8.65
N ALA A 658 38.09 -36.63 -7.36
CA ALA A 658 38.35 -35.39 -6.63
C ALA A 658 39.44 -34.54 -7.32
N PRO A 659 39.24 -33.21 -7.50
CA PRO A 659 40.24 -32.33 -8.10
C PRO A 659 41.56 -32.30 -7.30
N HIS A 660 42.69 -32.21 -8.00
CA HIS A 660 44.02 -32.03 -7.38
C HIS A 660 44.24 -30.58 -6.91
N GLN A 661 43.59 -30.15 -5.83
CA GLN A 661 43.84 -28.82 -5.24
C GLN A 661 43.86 -28.87 -3.71
N ASN A 662 44.42 -27.81 -3.11
CA ASN A 662 44.76 -27.68 -1.69
C ASN A 662 43.63 -28.07 -0.71
N ASP A 663 44.05 -28.43 0.51
CA ASP A 663 43.17 -28.78 1.63
C ASP A 663 42.09 -27.72 1.87
N GLY A 664 40.83 -28.13 1.99
CA GLY A 664 39.70 -27.24 2.27
C GLY A 664 38.94 -26.63 1.07
N VAL A 665 39.11 -27.15 -0.16
CA VAL A 665 38.28 -26.71 -1.30
C VAL A 665 36.86 -27.29 -1.22
N GLU A 666 35.87 -26.40 -1.24
CA GLU A 666 34.44 -26.73 -1.31
C GLU A 666 33.98 -26.83 -2.77
N ILE A 667 33.33 -27.96 -3.12
CA ILE A 667 32.67 -28.14 -4.41
C ILE A 667 31.16 -28.23 -4.21
N ARG A 668 30.40 -27.73 -5.19
CA ARG A 668 28.94 -27.75 -5.17
C ARG A 668 28.32 -28.30 -6.43
N ILE A 669 27.19 -28.98 -6.29
CA ILE A 669 26.34 -29.37 -7.43
C ILE A 669 25.58 -28.11 -7.85
N SER A 670 25.78 -27.63 -9.08
CA SER A 670 25.08 -26.43 -9.58
C SER A 670 23.76 -26.79 -10.26
N THR A 671 23.81 -27.70 -11.24
CA THR A 671 22.67 -28.05 -12.09
C THR A 671 22.65 -29.53 -12.41
N VAL A 672 21.47 -30.10 -12.53
CA VAL A 672 21.26 -31.44 -13.06
C VAL A 672 20.46 -31.33 -14.34
N SER A 673 21.00 -31.86 -15.44
CA SER A 673 20.42 -31.75 -16.78
C SER A 673 19.86 -33.11 -17.21
N LEU A 674 18.60 -33.13 -17.66
CA LEU A 674 17.96 -34.30 -18.27
C LEU A 674 17.65 -34.00 -19.73
N GLN A 675 18.07 -34.90 -20.62
CA GLN A 675 17.94 -34.74 -22.07
C GLN A 675 16.81 -35.63 -22.60
N MET A 676 15.98 -35.10 -23.49
CA MET A 676 14.99 -35.86 -24.27
C MET A 676 15.26 -35.69 -25.76
N GLY A 677 15.20 -36.78 -26.52
CA GLY A 677 15.43 -36.79 -27.96
C GLY A 677 16.90 -36.93 -28.37
N ASP A 678 17.19 -36.68 -29.63
CA ASP A 678 18.51 -36.87 -30.24
C ASP A 678 19.18 -35.51 -30.52
N SER A 679 20.38 -35.33 -29.98
CA SER A 679 21.23 -34.14 -30.21
C SER A 679 21.52 -33.86 -31.69
N ALA A 680 21.45 -34.86 -32.56
CA ALA A 680 21.68 -34.67 -34.00
C ALA A 680 20.46 -34.11 -34.75
N HIS A 681 19.23 -34.24 -34.20
CA HIS A 681 17.99 -33.89 -34.89
C HIS A 681 17.15 -32.84 -34.13
N CYS A 682 16.70 -33.18 -32.92
CA CYS A 682 15.90 -32.33 -32.05
C CYS A 682 16.05 -32.82 -30.62
N CYS A 683 16.40 -31.90 -29.71
CA CYS A 683 16.79 -32.23 -28.35
C CYS A 683 16.22 -31.19 -27.37
N ILE A 684 15.62 -31.67 -26.29
CA ILE A 684 15.15 -30.84 -25.19
C ILE A 684 16.00 -31.14 -23.97
N ILE A 685 16.63 -30.11 -23.39
CA ILE A 685 17.46 -30.19 -22.20
C ILE A 685 16.71 -29.50 -21.05
N LEU A 686 16.32 -30.26 -20.03
CA LEU A 686 15.73 -29.75 -18.81
C LEU A 686 16.83 -29.55 -17.77
N ARG A 687 17.13 -28.31 -17.37
CA ARG A 687 18.12 -28.00 -16.34
C ARG A 687 17.44 -27.70 -15.00
N PHE A 688 17.69 -28.54 -14.01
CA PHE A 688 17.20 -28.39 -12.65
C PHE A 688 18.28 -27.78 -11.75
N SER A 689 17.92 -26.80 -10.94
CA SER A 689 18.82 -26.23 -9.94
C SER A 689 18.93 -27.18 -8.74
N ALA A 690 20.16 -27.53 -8.34
CA ALA A 690 20.36 -28.48 -7.25
C ALA A 690 19.97 -27.90 -5.86
N MET A 691 19.88 -26.56 -5.73
CA MET A 691 19.48 -25.89 -4.48
C MET A 691 18.00 -26.11 -4.10
N GLY A 692 17.19 -26.67 -5.01
CA GLY A 692 15.76 -26.89 -4.80
C GLY A 692 14.96 -25.59 -4.72
N ARG A 693 13.63 -25.69 -4.80
CA ARG A 693 12.68 -24.57 -4.63
C ARG A 693 12.35 -24.27 -3.17
N GLU A 694 13.24 -24.61 -2.24
CA GLU A 694 13.02 -24.40 -0.80
C GLU A 694 13.34 -22.95 -0.42
N THR A 695 12.57 -22.02 -0.98
CA THR A 695 12.57 -20.59 -0.61
C THR A 695 11.61 -20.26 0.53
N ASN A 696 10.95 -21.25 1.14
CA ASN A 696 10.14 -20.99 2.33
C ASN A 696 11.04 -20.95 3.55
N LEU A 697 11.16 -19.77 4.16
CA LEU A 697 11.69 -19.60 5.51
C LEU A 697 11.10 -20.63 6.49
N LEU A 698 9.83 -21.01 6.30
CA LEU A 698 9.12 -21.99 7.14
C LEU A 698 9.65 -23.43 7.01
N ASP A 699 10.09 -23.88 5.83
CA ASP A 699 10.63 -25.23 5.65
C ASP A 699 12.03 -25.37 6.29
N ARG A 700 12.77 -24.25 6.42
CA ARG A 700 14.02 -24.18 7.20
C ARG A 700 13.80 -24.06 8.70
N LEU A 701 12.67 -23.46 9.12
CA LEU A 701 12.36 -23.19 10.53
C LEU A 701 11.66 -24.36 11.24
N TYR A 702 10.97 -25.24 10.52
CA TYR A 702 10.17 -26.33 11.09
C TYR A 702 10.34 -27.67 10.33
N PRO A 703 11.51 -28.33 10.44
CA PRO A 703 11.78 -29.60 9.78
C PRO A 703 10.87 -30.75 10.26
N GLU A 704 10.22 -30.64 11.43
CA GLU A 704 9.29 -31.66 11.93
C GLU A 704 8.01 -31.77 11.07
N ILE A 705 7.61 -30.71 10.38
CA ILE A 705 6.40 -30.69 9.53
C ILE A 705 6.56 -31.58 8.28
N GLN A 706 7.81 -31.86 7.86
CA GLN A 706 8.07 -32.75 6.71
C GLN A 706 7.76 -34.23 7.02
N GLN A 707 7.87 -34.66 8.28
CA GLN A 707 7.51 -36.03 8.69
C GLN A 707 6.01 -36.32 8.54
N LEU A 708 5.16 -35.29 8.58
CA LEU A 708 3.71 -35.41 8.40
C LEU A 708 3.30 -35.58 6.93
N ARG A 709 4.20 -35.36 5.96
CA ARG A 709 3.88 -35.41 4.51
C ARG A 709 4.15 -36.76 3.82
N GLY A 710 4.61 -37.77 4.55
CA GLY A 710 4.51 -39.20 4.16
C GLY A 710 4.92 -39.53 2.72
N GLY A 711 6.23 -39.63 2.44
CA GLY A 711 6.76 -40.20 1.19
C GLY A 711 8.27 -40.46 1.28
N GLU A 712 8.75 -41.53 0.64
CA GLU A 712 10.19 -41.89 0.62
C GLU A 712 11.05 -40.80 -0.04
N PHE A 713 10.49 -40.07 -1.02
CA PHE A 713 11.20 -38.99 -1.72
C PHE A 713 11.34 -37.73 -0.86
N GLU A 714 10.31 -37.37 -0.09
CA GLU A 714 10.29 -36.23 0.83
C GLU A 714 11.32 -36.39 1.96
N ALA A 715 11.56 -37.61 2.43
CA ALA A 715 12.55 -37.92 3.47
C ALA A 715 14.02 -37.76 3.02
N ILE A 716 14.29 -37.72 1.70
CA ILE A 716 15.66 -37.57 1.17
C ILE A 716 16.12 -36.13 1.36
N ARG A 717 17.21 -35.94 2.10
CA ARG A 717 17.89 -34.66 2.28
C ARG A 717 18.91 -34.43 1.18
N SER A 718 18.88 -33.25 0.55
CA SER A 718 19.91 -32.82 -0.40
C SER A 718 21.21 -32.48 0.35
N LEU A 719 22.34 -32.93 -0.19
CA LEU A 719 23.68 -32.55 0.25
C LEU A 719 24.42 -32.01 -0.96
N ILE A 720 24.24 -30.72 -1.23
CA ILE A 720 24.73 -30.06 -2.45
C ILE A 720 26.17 -29.54 -2.33
N HIS A 721 26.77 -29.60 -1.15
CA HIS A 721 28.12 -29.12 -0.82
C HIS A 721 28.95 -30.25 -0.19
N THR A 722 30.24 -30.35 -0.53
CA THR A 722 31.18 -31.28 0.10
C THR A 722 32.60 -30.70 0.11
N GLU A 723 33.40 -31.08 1.12
CA GLU A 723 34.79 -30.62 1.33
C GLU A 723 35.81 -31.75 1.05
N ILE A 724 37.05 -31.41 0.71
CA ILE A 724 38.13 -32.40 0.48
C ILE A 724 39.22 -32.30 1.58
N LYS A 725 39.55 -33.42 2.28
CA LYS A 725 40.45 -33.50 3.48
C LYS A 725 41.51 -34.64 3.44
N GLN A 726 42.41 -34.73 4.43
CA GLN A 726 43.47 -35.76 4.59
C GLN A 726 43.22 -36.74 5.78
N GLU A 727 43.76 -37.97 5.79
CA GLU A 727 43.34 -39.13 6.65
C GLU A 727 43.88 -39.16 8.13
N GLU A 728 43.18 -39.82 9.08
CA GLU A 728 43.29 -39.61 10.57
C GLU A 728 44.05 -40.66 11.46
N SER A 729 44.60 -40.16 12.58
CA SER A 729 45.44 -40.65 13.72
C SER A 729 45.00 -41.80 14.70
N SER A 730 45.96 -42.43 15.43
CA SER A 730 45.83 -43.57 16.40
C SER A 730 45.09 -43.36 17.75
N LEU A 731 44.57 -42.16 18.07
CA LEU A 731 43.77 -41.91 19.27
C LEU A 731 42.36 -41.47 18.88
N SER A 732 41.36 -41.99 19.59
CA SER A 732 39.98 -41.50 19.52
C SER A 732 39.68 -40.57 20.70
N LEU A 733 39.20 -39.38 20.38
CA LEU A 733 38.88 -38.32 21.33
C LEU A 733 37.43 -37.88 21.08
N ASP A 734 36.60 -37.95 22.10
CA ASP A 734 35.17 -37.58 22.04
C ASP A 734 34.82 -36.68 23.24
N ALA A 735 33.86 -35.77 23.06
CA ALA A 735 33.42 -34.85 24.10
C ALA A 735 31.88 -34.76 24.11
N LYS A 736 31.28 -34.96 25.28
CA LYS A 736 29.83 -34.96 25.47
C LYS A 736 29.43 -33.98 26.58
N SER A 737 28.37 -33.22 26.34
CA SER A 737 27.71 -32.37 27.33
C SER A 737 26.23 -32.20 26.97
N ASN A 738 25.42 -31.72 27.93
CA ASN A 738 23.99 -31.42 27.74
C ASN A 738 23.78 -30.09 26.98
N ASN A 739 24.36 -29.98 25.78
CA ASN A 739 24.31 -28.81 24.87
C ASN A 739 22.85 -28.48 24.47
N PRO A 740 22.43 -27.19 24.44
CA PRO A 740 23.20 -25.95 24.67
C PRO A 740 23.45 -25.63 26.14
N ALA A 741 24.57 -24.92 26.38
CA ALA A 741 24.87 -24.31 27.66
C ALA A 741 23.97 -23.10 27.89
N LEU A 742 23.59 -22.86 29.14
CA LEU A 742 22.80 -21.72 29.55
C LEU A 742 23.70 -20.65 30.17
N LEU A 743 23.39 -19.39 29.86
CA LEU A 743 24.15 -18.23 30.33
C LEU A 743 24.32 -18.26 31.85
N GLY A 744 25.56 -18.16 32.31
CA GLY A 744 25.92 -18.10 33.72
C GLY A 744 26.01 -19.44 34.44
N GLU A 745 25.61 -20.56 33.82
CA GLU A 745 25.70 -21.89 34.43
C GLU A 745 27.12 -22.48 34.33
N TRP A 746 27.46 -23.38 35.25
CA TRP A 746 28.63 -24.25 35.12
C TRP A 746 28.21 -25.57 34.46
N LEU A 747 28.46 -25.71 33.17
CA LEU A 747 28.13 -26.92 32.41
C LEU A 747 29.30 -27.93 32.48
N PRO A 748 29.07 -29.18 32.93
CA PRO A 748 30.07 -30.23 32.85
C PRO A 748 30.23 -30.76 31.41
N ILE A 749 31.47 -30.76 30.91
CA ILE A 749 31.87 -31.42 29.66
C ILE A 749 32.62 -32.69 30.01
N THR A 750 32.09 -33.83 29.58
CA THR A 750 32.73 -35.15 29.74
C THR A 750 33.58 -35.44 28.52
N ILE A 751 34.90 -35.43 28.70
CA ILE A 751 35.89 -35.78 27.68
C ILE A 751 36.21 -37.27 27.82
N SER A 752 35.93 -38.04 26.78
CA SER A 752 36.20 -39.47 26.69
C SER A 752 37.37 -39.71 25.74
N LEU A 753 38.38 -40.43 26.22
CA LEU A 753 39.58 -40.76 25.46
C LEU A 753 39.67 -42.29 25.35
N SER A 754 39.87 -42.81 24.15
CA SER A 754 40.13 -44.23 23.93
C SER A 754 41.31 -44.46 22.99
N ALA A 755 42.17 -45.39 23.39
CA ALA A 755 43.41 -45.71 22.69
C ALA A 755 43.23 -46.92 21.77
N ASN A 756 43.45 -46.73 20.46
CA ASN A 756 43.38 -47.82 19.47
C ASN A 756 44.68 -48.63 19.41
N GLU A 757 45.77 -48.08 19.94
CA GLU A 757 47.11 -48.67 20.08
C GLU A 757 47.66 -48.38 21.50
N ASN A 758 48.78 -49.00 21.88
CA ASN A 758 49.44 -48.65 23.14
C ASN A 758 50.07 -47.25 23.03
N VAL A 759 49.78 -46.37 23.99
CA VAL A 759 50.18 -44.96 23.94
C VAL A 759 50.64 -44.52 25.33
N ASN A 760 51.77 -43.82 25.39
CA ASN A 760 52.41 -43.38 26.64
C ASN A 760 52.37 -41.86 26.79
N ALA A 761 52.41 -41.38 28.04
CA ALA A 761 52.52 -39.98 28.42
C ALA A 761 51.42 -39.05 27.84
N ILE A 762 50.15 -39.46 27.95
CA ILE A 762 49.02 -38.68 27.45
C ILE A 762 48.79 -37.43 28.32
N CYS A 763 48.87 -36.27 27.68
CA CYS A 763 48.52 -34.97 28.26
C CYS A 763 47.35 -34.35 27.50
N LEU A 764 46.26 -34.09 28.20
CA LEU A 764 45.08 -33.41 27.69
C LEU A 764 45.17 -31.91 27.95
N TYR A 765 44.99 -31.11 26.90
CA TYR A 765 44.88 -29.66 26.98
C TYR A 765 43.50 -29.24 26.48
N VAL A 766 42.76 -28.53 27.33
CA VAL A 766 41.49 -27.91 26.97
C VAL A 766 41.73 -26.41 26.87
N ILE A 767 41.61 -25.87 25.66
CA ILE A 767 42.00 -24.51 25.31
C ILE A 767 40.77 -23.79 24.75
N LEU A 768 40.45 -22.63 25.30
CA LEU A 768 39.46 -21.72 24.69
C LEU A 768 40.03 -21.09 23.43
N VAL A 769 39.30 -21.20 22.31
CA VAL A 769 39.70 -20.54 21.05
C VAL A 769 39.39 -19.05 21.15
N SER A 770 40.42 -18.21 21.00
CA SER A 770 40.30 -16.76 21.10
C SER A 770 39.91 -16.12 19.77
N ASP A 771 38.61 -15.88 19.60
CA ASP A 771 38.14 -14.77 18.77
C ASP A 771 38.21 -13.52 19.65
N GLY A 772 39.01 -12.52 19.26
CA GLY A 772 39.45 -11.36 20.07
C GLY A 772 38.38 -10.49 20.77
N SER A 773 37.10 -10.86 20.78
CA SER A 773 36.01 -10.22 21.53
C SER A 773 35.54 -10.98 22.79
N ASN A 774 35.89 -12.28 22.94
CA ASN A 774 35.23 -13.18 23.90
C ASN A 774 36.10 -13.69 25.06
N GLU A 775 37.41 -13.45 25.06
CA GLU A 775 38.39 -14.04 26.00
C GLU A 775 38.05 -13.82 27.49
N GLN A 776 37.46 -12.69 27.85
CA GLN A 776 37.13 -12.40 29.26
C GLN A 776 35.79 -12.98 29.72
N SER A 777 34.97 -13.46 28.79
CA SER A 777 33.56 -13.82 29.02
C SER A 777 33.29 -15.31 29.20
N THR A 778 34.31 -16.16 29.14
CA THR A 778 34.16 -17.62 29.27
C THR A 778 35.27 -18.17 30.15
N GLU A 779 34.91 -19.09 31.04
CA GLU A 779 35.76 -19.59 32.11
C GLU A 779 35.79 -21.11 32.03
N LEU A 780 37.00 -21.70 32.04
CA LEU A 780 37.20 -23.14 32.22
C LEU A 780 37.69 -23.41 33.64
N SER A 781 37.23 -24.51 34.22
CA SER A 781 37.68 -24.94 35.54
C SER A 781 37.51 -26.45 35.72
N ILE A 782 38.45 -27.09 36.41
CA ILE A 782 38.30 -28.48 36.86
C ILE A 782 37.44 -28.54 38.14
N ASN A 783 37.60 -27.56 39.04
CA ASN A 783 37.03 -27.54 40.38
C ASN A 783 36.00 -26.41 40.62
N MET A 784 35.68 -25.61 39.59
CA MET A 784 34.77 -24.46 39.63
C MET A 784 35.24 -23.28 40.51
N LEU A 785 36.48 -23.32 41.01
CA LEU A 785 37.03 -22.33 41.93
C LEU A 785 38.11 -21.45 41.28
N SER A 786 38.87 -21.98 40.31
CA SER A 786 39.87 -21.23 39.53
C SER A 786 39.38 -20.87 38.14
N LYS A 787 39.61 -19.62 37.73
CA LYS A 787 39.43 -19.15 36.34
C LYS A 787 40.70 -19.46 35.55
N GLU A 788 40.61 -20.41 34.62
CA GLU A 788 41.73 -20.80 33.77
C GLU A 788 41.38 -20.60 32.29
N SER A 789 42.30 -20.05 31.50
CA SER A 789 42.17 -19.93 30.04
C SER A 789 42.57 -21.22 29.31
N LYS A 790 43.36 -22.06 29.98
CA LYS A 790 43.81 -23.36 29.51
C LYS A 790 43.86 -24.31 30.70
N VAL A 791 43.21 -25.46 30.55
CA VAL A 791 43.22 -26.54 31.55
C VAL A 791 44.11 -27.66 31.03
N SER A 792 45.06 -28.12 31.85
CA SER A 792 45.92 -29.27 31.53
C SER A 792 45.64 -30.44 32.48
N ILE A 793 45.33 -31.61 31.91
CA ILE A 793 45.01 -32.83 32.65
C ILE A 793 46.04 -33.90 32.28
N LEU A 794 46.76 -34.44 33.26
CA LEU A 794 47.68 -35.55 33.08
C LEU A 794 46.89 -36.87 33.14
N VAL A 795 46.85 -37.61 32.03
CA VAL A 795 46.12 -38.89 31.92
C VAL A 795 47.05 -40.09 32.17
N GLY A 796 48.32 -40.00 31.75
CA GLY A 796 49.31 -41.07 31.92
C GLY A 796 49.36 -42.04 30.73
N ASP A 797 49.68 -43.31 30.99
CA ASP A 797 49.84 -44.35 29.97
C ASP A 797 48.52 -45.10 29.73
N MET A 798 48.19 -45.38 28.47
CA MET A 798 46.99 -46.12 28.07
C MET A 798 47.35 -47.32 27.20
N VAL A 799 46.88 -48.49 27.64
CA VAL A 799 46.98 -49.75 26.90
C VAL A 799 45.86 -49.80 25.85
N ARG A 800 46.08 -50.51 24.73
CA ARG A 800 45.10 -50.72 23.66
C ARG A 800 43.74 -51.15 24.22
N GLY A 801 42.69 -50.40 23.87
CA GLY A 801 41.32 -50.64 24.33
C GLY A 801 40.96 -50.02 25.69
N ALA A 802 41.90 -49.37 26.38
CA ALA A 802 41.61 -48.59 27.58
C ALA A 802 40.82 -47.33 27.24
N SER A 803 39.95 -46.91 28.17
CA SER A 803 39.22 -45.63 28.07
C SER A 803 39.36 -44.82 29.36
N ALA A 804 39.50 -43.51 29.22
CA ALA A 804 39.57 -42.56 30.33
C ALA A 804 38.49 -41.49 30.16
N LYS A 805 37.89 -41.06 31.28
CA LYS A 805 36.88 -39.98 31.30
C LYS A 805 37.32 -38.87 32.24
N HIS A 806 37.29 -37.65 31.75
CA HIS A 806 37.60 -36.45 32.52
C HIS A 806 36.48 -35.42 32.38
N ILE A 807 36.17 -34.71 33.46
CA ILE A 807 35.12 -33.68 33.46
C ILE A 807 35.79 -32.31 33.59
N VAL A 808 35.46 -31.41 32.68
CA VAL A 808 35.85 -30.00 32.74
C VAL A 808 34.59 -29.15 32.72
N HIS A 809 34.52 -28.17 33.61
CA HIS A 809 33.37 -27.27 33.69
C HIS A 809 33.63 -26.01 32.89
N ILE A 810 32.63 -25.56 32.15
CA ILE A 810 32.64 -24.30 31.43
C ILE A 810 31.53 -23.38 31.92
N ARG A 811 31.84 -22.10 32.08
CA ARG A 811 30.86 -21.05 32.36
C ARG A 811 31.02 -19.91 31.38
N ALA A 812 29.90 -19.50 30.77
CA ALA A 812 29.88 -18.40 29.82
C ALA A 812 28.98 -17.26 30.31
N HIS A 813 29.50 -16.04 30.26
CA HIS A 813 28.83 -14.80 30.67
C HIS A 813 28.24 -14.01 29.49
N LYS A 814 28.42 -14.51 28.25
CA LYS A 814 27.84 -13.94 27.02
C LYS A 814 27.26 -15.05 26.14
N VAL A 815 26.13 -14.75 25.48
CA VAL A 815 25.49 -15.61 24.48
C VAL A 815 26.39 -15.77 23.25
N GLY A 816 26.27 -16.89 22.56
CA GLY A 816 26.96 -17.18 21.30
C GLY A 816 27.73 -18.50 21.33
N ASP A 817 28.30 -18.87 20.19
CA ASP A 817 29.04 -20.11 20.06
C ASP A 817 30.42 -19.99 20.74
N ARG A 818 30.83 -21.08 21.38
CA ARG A 818 32.13 -21.21 22.05
C ARG A 818 32.82 -22.44 21.50
N ASN A 819 33.95 -22.21 20.84
CA ASN A 819 34.80 -23.28 20.34
C ASN A 819 35.88 -23.58 21.37
N ILE A 820 35.96 -24.85 21.76
CA ILE A 820 36.98 -25.36 22.67
C ILE A 820 37.84 -26.34 21.89
N ILE A 821 39.15 -26.13 21.88
CA ILE A 821 40.10 -27.10 21.35
C ILE A 821 40.50 -28.03 22.48
N ILE A 822 40.18 -29.31 22.32
CA ILE A 822 40.64 -30.39 23.17
C ILE A 822 41.78 -31.07 22.43
N LYS A 823 43.00 -30.90 22.92
CA LYS A 823 44.23 -31.46 22.34
C LYS A 823 44.78 -32.55 23.24
N ALA A 824 44.95 -33.75 22.71
CA ALA A 824 45.62 -34.86 23.37
C ALA A 824 47.02 -35.05 22.74
N ASP A 825 48.06 -34.71 23.50
CA ASP A 825 49.45 -34.97 23.10
C ASP A 825 49.91 -36.29 23.73
N TYR A 826 50.60 -37.11 22.93
CA TYR A 826 50.98 -38.46 23.33
C TYR A 826 52.24 -38.97 22.63
N THR A 827 52.80 -40.06 23.16
CA THR A 827 53.97 -40.74 22.59
C THR A 827 53.65 -42.19 22.28
N ARG A 828 54.05 -42.67 21.10
CA ARG A 828 53.95 -44.09 20.75
C ARG A 828 55.15 -44.87 21.34
N PRO A 829 55.09 -46.21 21.43
CA PRO A 829 56.19 -47.05 21.93
C PRO A 829 57.52 -46.85 21.18
N GLU A 830 57.46 -46.39 19.92
CA GLU A 830 58.62 -46.03 19.08
C GLU A 830 59.15 -44.59 19.29
N GLN A 831 58.77 -43.91 20.38
CA GLN A 831 59.11 -42.49 20.68
C GLN A 831 58.56 -41.45 19.68
N ILE A 832 57.68 -41.84 18.76
CA ILE A 832 57.02 -40.90 17.84
C ILE A 832 55.97 -40.10 18.62
N ARG A 833 56.12 -38.77 18.62
CA ARG A 833 55.12 -37.85 19.19
C ARG A 833 53.92 -37.77 18.26
N GLY A 834 52.74 -38.02 18.80
CA GLY A 834 51.45 -37.82 18.14
C GLY A 834 50.64 -36.76 18.87
N SER A 835 49.79 -36.05 18.14
CA SER A 835 48.80 -35.15 18.70
C SER A 835 47.46 -35.38 18.00
N LYS A 836 46.37 -35.47 18.77
CA LYS A 836 45.00 -35.49 18.25
C LYS A 836 44.26 -34.28 18.80
N GLU A 837 43.61 -33.54 17.91
CA GLU A 837 42.82 -32.36 18.26
C GLU A 837 41.35 -32.62 17.93
N LEU A 838 40.47 -32.24 18.84
CA LEU A 838 39.02 -32.22 18.68
C LEU A 838 38.55 -30.79 18.95
N THR A 839 37.89 -30.18 17.98
CA THR A 839 37.19 -28.91 18.20
C THR A 839 35.77 -29.21 18.66
N TYR A 840 35.46 -28.84 19.89
CA TYR A 840 34.13 -28.99 20.48
C TYR A 840 33.41 -27.64 20.49
N SER A 841 32.36 -27.53 19.67
CA SER A 841 31.51 -26.33 19.60
C SER A 841 30.34 -26.44 20.56
N LEU A 842 30.23 -25.47 21.45
CA LEU A 842 29.17 -25.35 22.45
C LEU A 842 28.40 -24.05 22.23
N MET A 843 27.08 -24.17 22.02
CA MET A 843 26.21 -23.01 21.90
C MET A 843 25.78 -22.54 23.28
N VAL A 844 25.96 -21.25 23.58
CA VAL A 844 25.49 -20.61 24.82
C VAL A 844 24.19 -19.86 24.53
N LYS A 845 23.08 -20.28 25.15
CA LYS A 845 21.75 -19.64 25.07
C LYS A 845 21.39 -18.95 26.38
N LYS A 846 20.45 -18.01 26.33
CA LYS A 846 19.85 -17.45 27.56
C LYS A 846 18.93 -18.50 28.20
N PRO A 847 18.85 -18.59 29.53
CA PRO A 847 17.88 -19.45 30.21
C PRO A 847 16.46 -18.86 30.17
N PHE A 848 16.34 -17.54 30.34
CA PHE A 848 15.08 -16.83 30.43
C PHE A 848 15.10 -15.52 29.64
N GLU A 849 13.94 -15.10 29.17
CA GLU A 849 13.64 -13.72 28.84
C GLU A 849 12.72 -13.15 29.92
N VAL A 850 13.10 -12.01 30.48
CA VAL A 850 12.34 -11.35 31.54
C VAL A 850 11.76 -10.06 31.00
N ALA A 851 10.43 -9.98 30.95
CA ALA A 851 9.71 -8.78 30.57
C ALA A 851 9.03 -8.17 31.80
N THR A 852 9.21 -6.86 32.01
CA THR A 852 8.57 -6.15 33.12
C THR A 852 7.30 -5.47 32.63
N GLN A 853 6.18 -5.74 33.30
CA GLN A 853 4.92 -5.02 33.08
C GLN A 853 4.50 -4.31 34.35
N PHE A 854 3.91 -3.14 34.18
CA PHE A 854 3.43 -2.29 35.27
C PHE A 854 1.91 -2.19 35.18
N TYR A 855 1.26 -2.24 36.32
CA TYR A 855 -0.19 -2.17 36.43
C TYR A 855 -0.60 -1.25 37.58
N THR A 856 -1.76 -0.62 37.44
CA THR A 856 -2.46 -0.01 38.59
C THR A 856 -2.92 -1.12 39.54
N THR A 857 -3.32 -0.76 40.76
CA THR A 857 -3.99 -1.69 41.70
C THR A 857 -5.32 -2.23 41.17
N LEU A 858 -5.85 -1.64 40.10
CA LEU A 858 -7.02 -2.09 39.36
C LEU A 858 -6.67 -3.03 38.18
N PHE A 859 -5.40 -3.46 38.05
CA PHE A 859 -4.88 -4.29 36.96
C PHE A 859 -4.95 -3.65 35.56
N GLU A 860 -4.92 -2.31 35.48
CA GLU A 860 -4.83 -1.60 34.20
C GLU A 860 -3.37 -1.31 33.84
N PRO A 861 -2.94 -1.45 32.56
CA PRO A 861 -1.55 -1.24 32.16
C PRO A 861 -1.05 0.18 32.45
N LEU A 862 0.16 0.28 32.99
CA LEU A 862 0.77 1.52 33.45
C LEU A 862 2.01 1.89 32.62
N THR A 863 2.13 3.15 32.20
CA THR A 863 3.32 3.66 31.50
C THR A 863 4.12 4.70 32.31
N LYS A 864 3.46 5.35 33.27
CA LYS A 864 4.01 6.36 34.17
C LYS A 864 3.40 6.17 35.56
N GLY A 865 4.08 6.47 36.65
CA GLY A 865 3.55 6.44 38.01
C GLY A 865 3.57 7.80 38.69
N PHE A 866 2.92 7.93 39.84
CA PHE A 866 3.02 9.11 40.70
C PHE A 866 3.66 8.80 42.05
N VAL A 867 4.36 9.77 42.64
CA VAL A 867 4.95 9.62 43.99
C VAL A 867 3.87 9.32 45.03
N ASN A 868 4.11 8.32 45.88
CA ASN A 868 3.17 7.77 46.88
C ASN A 868 1.94 7.04 46.31
N GLU A 869 1.87 6.76 45.01
CA GLU A 869 0.83 5.93 44.40
C GLU A 869 1.30 4.46 44.35
N SER A 870 0.50 3.55 44.91
CA SER A 870 0.79 2.10 44.85
C SER A 870 0.56 1.58 43.43
N PHE A 871 1.50 0.78 42.92
CA PHE A 871 1.38 0.09 41.64
C PHE A 871 1.90 -1.34 41.73
N ILE A 872 1.44 -2.20 40.83
CA ILE A 872 1.85 -3.60 40.75
C ILE A 872 2.90 -3.73 39.65
N ILE A 873 4.04 -4.34 39.98
CA ILE A 873 5.03 -4.79 39.00
C ILE A 873 4.94 -6.30 38.82
N MET A 874 4.96 -6.73 37.56
CA MET A 874 4.92 -8.13 37.17
C MET A 874 6.11 -8.46 36.27
N PRO A 875 7.21 -9.02 36.81
CA PRO A 875 8.24 -9.64 36.00
C PRO A 875 7.74 -10.98 35.44
N HIS A 876 7.51 -11.01 34.13
CA HIS A 876 7.20 -12.22 33.39
C HIS A 876 8.50 -12.94 33.02
N ILE A 877 8.71 -14.13 33.56
CA ILE A 877 9.82 -15.03 33.23
C ILE A 877 9.35 -15.99 32.15
N THR A 878 9.79 -15.78 30.91
CA THR A 878 9.58 -16.72 29.82
C THR A 878 10.80 -17.63 29.70
N CYS A 879 10.60 -18.94 29.80
CA CYS A 879 11.66 -19.91 29.59
C CYS A 879 11.95 -20.04 28.08
N VAL A 880 13.18 -19.75 27.69
CA VAL A 880 13.67 -19.85 26.29
C VAL A 880 14.75 -20.92 26.14
N SER A 881 14.92 -21.72 27.19
CA SER A 881 15.82 -22.87 27.22
C SER A 881 15.13 -24.07 26.58
N PRO A 882 15.81 -24.81 25.68
CA PRO A 882 15.29 -26.08 25.16
C PRO A 882 15.21 -27.18 26.23
N TRP A 883 15.86 -26.97 27.37
CA TRP A 883 15.82 -27.86 28.52
C TRP A 883 14.91 -27.31 29.61
N PRO A 884 14.10 -28.14 30.28
CA PRO A 884 13.26 -27.69 31.37
C PRO A 884 14.09 -27.21 32.57
N ILE A 885 13.67 -26.11 33.18
CA ILE A 885 14.36 -25.47 34.30
C ILE A 885 13.47 -25.47 35.53
N ASN A 886 14.03 -25.86 36.68
CA ASN A 886 13.37 -25.71 37.98
C ASN A 886 13.76 -24.38 38.62
N ILE A 887 12.77 -23.56 38.95
CA ILE A 887 12.96 -22.35 39.74
C ILE A 887 13.07 -22.74 41.22
N LEU A 888 14.20 -22.40 41.84
CA LEU A 888 14.43 -22.65 43.26
C LEU A 888 13.82 -21.52 44.10
N SER A 889 14.08 -20.27 43.70
CA SER A 889 13.52 -19.08 44.36
C SER A 889 13.72 -17.85 43.49
N THR A 890 12.82 -16.89 43.57
CA THR A 890 12.95 -15.54 43.02
C THR A 890 13.07 -14.50 44.14
N SER A 891 13.81 -13.42 43.88
CA SER A 891 13.92 -12.30 44.81
C SER A 891 14.07 -10.98 44.07
N VAL A 892 13.50 -9.91 44.63
CA VAL A 892 13.62 -8.56 44.09
C VAL A 892 14.37 -7.67 45.08
N GLU A 893 15.46 -7.07 44.63
CA GLU A 893 16.22 -6.05 45.35
C GLU A 893 15.77 -4.69 44.84
N LEU A 894 15.01 -3.95 45.65
CA LEU A 894 14.43 -2.65 45.28
C LEU A 894 15.50 -1.54 45.38
N ALA A 895 15.41 -0.55 44.50
CA ALA A 895 16.20 0.67 44.59
C ALA A 895 15.71 1.58 45.71
N ASP A 896 16.58 2.45 46.24
CA ASP A 896 16.27 3.37 47.37
C ASP A 896 15.06 4.28 47.12
N SER A 897 14.76 4.57 45.85
CA SER A 897 13.62 5.38 45.40
C SER A 897 12.26 4.69 45.52
N ILE A 898 12.21 3.39 45.87
CA ILE A 898 10.97 2.60 45.90
C ILE A 898 10.83 1.88 47.24
N GLN A 899 9.60 1.77 47.71
CA GLN A 899 9.20 1.00 48.88
C GLN A 899 8.26 -0.13 48.49
N ARG A 900 8.26 -1.20 49.27
CA ARG A 900 7.20 -2.21 49.24
C ARG A 900 6.04 -1.74 50.12
N GLU A 901 4.80 -1.98 49.68
CA GLU A 901 3.60 -1.61 50.45
C GLU A 901 3.41 -2.52 51.68
N ASP A 902 3.69 -3.82 51.55
CA ASP A 902 3.57 -4.79 52.65
C ASP A 902 4.89 -4.94 53.43
N THR A 903 4.81 -4.81 54.76
CA THR A 903 5.91 -4.98 55.73
C THR A 903 6.17 -6.44 56.13
N LEU A 904 5.61 -7.41 55.41
CA LEU A 904 5.88 -8.83 55.66
C LEU A 904 7.19 -9.22 54.96
N ASP A 905 8.30 -9.13 55.69
CA ASP A 905 9.67 -9.38 55.20
C ASP A 905 9.92 -10.80 54.62
N ASN A 906 8.96 -11.73 54.74
CA ASN A 906 9.08 -13.12 54.28
C ASN A 906 7.97 -13.50 53.29
N GLN A 907 7.87 -12.83 52.13
CA GLN A 907 7.17 -13.43 50.99
C GLN A 907 8.05 -14.52 50.37
N GLU A 908 7.67 -15.78 50.57
CA GLU A 908 8.23 -16.88 49.78
C GLU A 908 7.92 -16.65 48.30
N SER A 909 8.91 -16.94 47.45
CA SER A 909 8.80 -16.86 45.99
C SER A 909 7.60 -17.68 45.50
N ILE A 910 6.61 -17.05 44.85
CA ILE A 910 5.41 -17.73 44.34
C ILE A 910 5.81 -18.80 43.30
N LEU A 911 6.89 -18.52 42.56
CA LEU A 911 7.45 -19.41 41.56
C LEU A 911 8.42 -20.46 42.15
N ALA A 912 8.56 -20.56 43.48
CA ALA A 912 9.45 -21.54 44.09
C ALA A 912 8.95 -22.97 43.83
N GLY A 913 9.82 -23.84 43.33
CA GLY A 913 9.49 -25.22 43.00
C GLY A 913 8.77 -25.39 41.66
N VAL A 914 8.54 -24.31 40.91
CA VAL A 914 7.91 -24.37 39.57
C VAL A 914 8.92 -24.85 38.53
N LYS A 915 8.52 -25.81 37.70
CA LYS A 915 9.26 -26.26 36.53
C LYS A 915 8.72 -25.54 35.30
N LEU A 916 9.59 -24.84 34.57
CA LEU A 916 9.26 -24.18 33.30
C LEU A 916 9.91 -24.90 32.11
N CYS A 917 9.11 -25.17 31.08
CA CYS A 917 9.54 -25.71 29.79
C CYS A 917 9.60 -24.60 28.73
N ASP A 918 10.19 -24.89 27.57
CA ASP A 918 10.34 -23.92 26.47
C ASP A 918 8.99 -23.27 26.08
N GLY A 919 8.95 -21.94 26.09
CA GLY A 919 7.76 -21.13 25.80
C GLY A 919 6.80 -20.92 26.99
N GLU A 920 6.96 -21.63 28.10
CA GLU A 920 6.15 -21.40 29.30
C GLU A 920 6.57 -20.12 30.02
N THR A 921 5.59 -19.42 30.61
CA THR A 921 5.82 -18.16 31.32
C THR A 921 5.30 -18.24 32.75
N GLY A 922 6.16 -17.94 33.71
CA GLY A 922 5.82 -17.73 35.13
C GLY A 922 5.89 -16.25 35.48
N THR A 923 5.11 -15.78 36.46
CA THR A 923 5.08 -14.34 36.83
C THR A 923 4.95 -14.18 38.33
N ASP A 924 5.82 -13.36 38.91
CA ASP A 924 5.63 -12.84 40.27
C ASP A 924 4.88 -11.51 40.22
N ALA A 925 4.21 -11.13 41.31
CA ALA A 925 3.55 -9.83 41.43
C ALA A 925 3.99 -9.15 42.73
N TYR A 926 4.47 -7.91 42.62
CA TYR A 926 4.89 -7.11 43.78
C TYR A 926 4.15 -5.78 43.78
N CYS A 927 3.57 -5.40 44.93
CA CYS A 927 2.96 -4.08 45.11
C CYS A 927 3.99 -3.10 45.69
N LEU A 928 4.28 -2.04 44.94
CA LEU A 928 5.36 -1.09 45.20
C LEU A 928 4.84 0.35 45.24
N ILE A 929 5.54 1.21 45.98
CA ILE A 929 5.25 2.63 46.15
C ILE A 929 6.51 3.44 45.84
N PRO A 930 6.49 4.37 44.88
CA PRO A 930 7.64 5.21 44.60
C PRO A 930 7.72 6.38 45.58
N LYS A 931 8.91 6.63 46.15
CA LYS A 931 9.16 7.67 47.17
C LYS A 931 9.58 9.01 46.59
N ILE A 932 10.23 8.99 45.43
CA ILE A 932 10.87 10.16 44.82
C ILE A 932 10.51 10.19 43.34
N GLY A 933 10.06 11.33 42.84
CA GLY A 933 9.84 11.61 41.42
C GLY A 933 11.05 12.28 40.78
N GLY A 934 11.12 12.28 39.45
CA GLY A 934 12.22 12.92 38.74
C GLY A 934 11.96 13.07 37.24
N GLU A 935 12.76 13.92 36.58
CA GLU A 935 12.65 14.12 35.12
C GLU A 935 13.12 12.90 34.31
N GLN A 936 13.91 12.00 34.93
CA GLN A 936 14.38 10.76 34.32
C GLN A 936 13.65 9.53 34.91
N PRO A 937 13.46 8.45 34.13
CA PRO A 937 12.89 7.20 34.62
C PRO A 937 13.68 6.66 35.81
N ILE A 938 13.00 6.39 36.93
CA ILE A 938 13.63 5.88 38.14
C ILE A 938 13.91 4.38 37.98
N SER A 939 15.05 3.94 38.51
CA SER A 939 15.38 2.51 38.58
C SER A 939 14.46 1.83 39.60
N ILE A 940 13.87 0.69 39.23
CA ILE A 940 13.01 -0.07 40.14
C ILE A 940 13.86 -0.95 41.08
N GLY A 941 14.84 -1.63 40.51
CA GLY A 941 15.62 -2.64 41.23
C GLY A 941 16.14 -3.74 40.32
N VAL A 942 16.71 -4.78 40.94
CA VAL A 942 17.24 -5.97 40.29
C VAL A 942 16.41 -7.18 40.70
N TYR A 943 15.98 -7.95 39.71
CA TYR A 943 15.25 -9.19 39.91
C TYR A 943 16.19 -10.38 39.70
N THR A 944 16.30 -11.24 40.72
CA THR A 944 17.21 -12.38 40.74
C THR A 944 16.43 -13.69 40.77
N ILE A 945 16.74 -14.57 39.83
CA ILE A 945 16.14 -15.89 39.69
C ILE A 945 17.20 -16.92 40.04
N LYS A 946 16.98 -17.75 41.06
CA LYS A 946 17.81 -18.93 41.35
C LYS A 946 17.17 -20.16 40.72
N TRP A 947 17.95 -20.91 39.97
CA TRP A 947 17.44 -21.99 39.13
C TRP A 947 18.47 -23.11 38.95
N LYS A 948 17.98 -24.28 38.53
CA LYS A 948 18.82 -25.41 38.08
C LYS A 948 18.09 -26.20 37.00
N ARG A 949 18.84 -26.95 36.17
CA ARG A 949 18.23 -27.83 35.17
C ARG A 949 17.37 -28.90 35.82
N ALA A 950 16.20 -29.17 35.25
CA ALA A 950 15.26 -30.14 35.80
C ALA A 950 15.54 -31.58 35.33
N ASN A 951 16.29 -31.74 34.23
CA ASN A 951 16.58 -33.02 33.58
C ASN A 951 17.93 -33.63 34.00
N ASP A 952 18.66 -32.99 34.90
CA ASP A 952 19.98 -33.43 35.34
C ASP A 952 20.08 -33.26 36.87
N GLU A 953 20.16 -34.39 37.58
CA GLU A 953 20.28 -34.39 39.05
C GLU A 953 21.63 -33.85 39.53
N THR A 954 22.64 -33.85 38.66
CA THR A 954 23.98 -33.30 38.94
C THR A 954 24.11 -31.82 38.58
N ALA A 955 23.02 -31.20 38.09
CA ALA A 955 23.01 -29.78 37.74
C ALA A 955 23.21 -28.89 38.97
N LEU A 956 24.12 -27.94 38.83
CA LEU A 956 24.46 -26.97 39.85
C LEU A 956 23.43 -25.85 39.90
N GLU A 957 23.23 -25.29 41.10
CA GLU A 957 22.44 -24.08 41.26
C GLU A 957 23.13 -22.89 40.59
N THR A 958 22.36 -22.13 39.82
CA THR A 958 22.82 -20.93 39.12
C THR A 958 21.84 -19.80 39.40
N SER A 959 22.34 -18.56 39.46
CA SER A 959 21.51 -17.37 39.57
C SER A 959 21.63 -16.50 38.32
N SER A 960 20.49 -15.97 37.88
CA SER A 960 20.39 -14.99 36.81
C SER A 960 19.73 -13.72 37.35
N SER A 961 20.42 -12.59 37.23
CA SER A 961 19.91 -11.30 37.69
C SER A 961 19.66 -10.38 36.50
N VAL A 962 18.51 -9.71 36.50
CA VAL A 962 18.08 -8.79 35.44
C VAL A 962 17.64 -7.48 36.09
N THR A 963 18.12 -6.35 35.56
CA THR A 963 17.63 -5.02 35.94
C THR A 963 16.21 -4.86 35.43
N LEU A 964 15.27 -4.58 36.33
CA LEU A 964 13.88 -4.33 35.98
C LEU A 964 13.77 -3.06 35.13
N ALA A 965 12.79 -3.01 34.23
CA ALA A 965 12.56 -1.81 33.41
C ALA A 965 12.36 -0.58 34.30
N PRO A 966 12.88 0.61 33.94
CA PRO A 966 12.65 1.81 34.73
C PRO A 966 11.24 2.38 34.48
N LEU A 967 10.66 3.03 35.49
CA LEU A 967 9.33 3.66 35.41
C LEU A 967 9.47 5.17 35.51
N TRP A 968 8.72 5.93 34.70
CA TRP A 968 8.69 7.38 34.81
C TRP A 968 7.75 7.78 35.96
N VAL A 969 8.27 8.51 36.95
CA VAL A 969 7.52 8.89 38.15
C VAL A 969 7.47 10.40 38.31
N GLU A 970 6.26 10.95 38.32
CA GLU A 970 6.00 12.39 38.50
C GLU A 970 5.49 12.69 39.92
N ASP A 971 5.69 13.92 40.39
CA ASP A 971 5.10 14.38 41.64
C ASP A 971 3.59 14.58 41.49
N ALA A 972 2.79 13.94 42.34
CA ALA A 972 1.36 14.17 42.43
C ALA A 972 1.02 15.12 43.60
N VAL A 973 0.33 16.22 43.27
CA VAL A 973 -0.18 17.19 44.26
C VAL A 973 -1.36 16.60 45.05
N ILE A 974 -2.13 15.71 44.42
CA ILE A 974 -3.32 15.07 44.99
C ILE A 974 -3.22 13.55 44.79
N GLY A 975 -3.68 12.78 45.78
CA GLY A 975 -3.88 11.34 45.68
C GLY A 975 -5.36 11.01 45.85
N LEU A 976 -5.83 9.94 45.19
CA LEU A 976 -7.24 9.57 45.17
C LEU A 976 -7.39 8.07 45.44
N GLU A 977 -8.29 7.70 46.35
CA GLU A 977 -8.61 6.31 46.66
C GLU A 977 -10.13 6.15 46.77
N ALA A 978 -10.70 5.13 46.13
CA ALA A 978 -12.12 4.79 46.26
C ALA A 978 -12.32 3.49 47.03
N LYS A 979 -13.12 3.53 48.11
CA LYS A 979 -13.55 2.35 48.85
C LYS A 979 -15.01 2.05 48.55
N MET A 980 -15.24 0.83 48.09
CA MET A 980 -16.56 0.30 47.76
C MET A 980 -16.57 -1.23 47.91
N PRO A 981 -17.75 -1.87 48.02
CA PRO A 981 -17.85 -3.32 48.02
C PRO A 981 -17.31 -3.94 46.71
N ALA A 982 -16.82 -5.17 46.78
CA ALA A 982 -16.30 -5.90 45.61
C ALA A 982 -17.38 -6.18 44.54
N HIS A 983 -18.65 -6.26 44.95
CA HIS A 983 -19.80 -6.42 44.05
C HIS A 983 -21.04 -5.77 44.67
N GLY A 984 -22.02 -5.44 43.83
CA GLY A 984 -23.32 -4.94 44.26
C GLY A 984 -24.45 -5.90 43.91
N TRP A 985 -25.66 -5.59 44.38
CA TRP A 985 -26.87 -6.38 44.09
C TRP A 985 -27.96 -5.46 43.54
N VAL A 986 -28.66 -5.90 42.49
CA VAL A 986 -29.74 -5.12 41.86
C VAL A 986 -30.72 -4.59 42.92
N ARG A 987 -31.02 -3.29 42.83
CA ARG A 987 -31.90 -2.52 43.74
C ARG A 987 -31.45 -2.41 45.20
N THR A 988 -30.27 -2.91 45.56
CA THR A 988 -29.72 -2.81 46.93
C THR A 988 -28.68 -1.70 46.98
N PRO A 989 -28.91 -0.63 47.77
CA PRO A 989 -27.97 0.49 47.84
C PRO A 989 -26.66 0.08 48.53
N PHE A 990 -25.54 0.61 48.06
CA PHE A 990 -24.23 0.52 48.71
C PHE A 990 -23.55 1.89 48.73
N CYS A 991 -22.57 2.06 49.62
CA CYS A 991 -21.82 3.31 49.74
C CYS A 991 -20.49 3.21 48.99
N ILE A 992 -20.15 4.27 48.25
CA ILE A 992 -18.80 4.51 47.73
C ILE A 992 -18.19 5.72 48.46
N SER A 993 -16.98 5.55 48.99
CA SER A 993 -16.24 6.56 49.73
C SER A 993 -14.98 6.93 48.98
N TYR A 994 -14.87 8.19 48.56
CA TYR A 994 -13.68 8.75 47.94
C TYR A 994 -12.81 9.46 48.97
N PHE A 995 -11.53 9.09 49.04
CA PHE A 995 -10.53 9.69 49.91
C PHE A 995 -9.56 10.48 49.03
N ILE A 996 -9.58 11.81 49.19
CA ILE A 996 -8.77 12.75 48.41
C ILE A 996 -7.68 13.30 49.32
N LYS A 997 -6.44 12.93 49.07
CA LYS A 997 -5.26 13.30 49.86
C LYS A 997 -4.54 14.46 49.20
N ASN A 998 -4.23 15.50 49.96
CA ASN A 998 -3.37 16.58 49.49
C ASN A 998 -1.93 16.28 49.90
N HIS A 999 -1.03 16.10 48.93
CA HIS A 999 0.39 15.84 49.17
C HIS A 999 1.24 17.11 49.21
N SER A 1000 0.67 18.25 48.82
CA SER A 1000 1.36 19.54 48.83
C SER A 1000 1.38 20.19 50.21
N ASP A 1001 2.25 21.19 50.34
CA ASP A 1001 2.38 22.03 51.53
C ASP A 1001 1.42 23.25 51.53
N TYR A 1002 0.49 23.34 50.57
CA TYR A 1002 -0.49 24.42 50.45
C TYR A 1002 -1.93 23.91 50.39
N LEU A 1003 -2.90 24.78 50.69
CA LEU A 1003 -4.32 24.46 50.60
C LEU A 1003 -4.71 24.23 49.13
N VAL A 1004 -5.43 23.14 48.87
CA VAL A 1004 -5.97 22.81 47.54
C VAL A 1004 -7.50 22.92 47.57
N THR A 1005 -8.05 23.71 46.64
CA THR A 1005 -9.50 23.81 46.42
C THR A 1005 -9.89 22.97 45.21
N LEU A 1006 -10.86 22.07 45.38
CA LEU A 1006 -11.40 21.25 44.29
C LEU A 1006 -12.92 21.35 44.23
N ARG A 1007 -13.45 21.39 43.01
CA ARG A 1007 -14.86 21.27 42.69
C ARG A 1007 -15.16 19.86 42.22
N LEU A 1008 -15.89 19.12 43.03
CA LEU A 1008 -16.34 17.75 42.75
C LEU A 1008 -17.70 17.83 42.06
N ALA A 1009 -17.88 17.11 40.95
CA ALA A 1009 -19.20 16.88 40.37
C ALA A 1009 -19.39 15.41 40.00
N MET A 1010 -20.54 14.84 40.36
CA MET A 1010 -20.92 13.46 40.07
C MET A 1010 -21.80 13.42 38.81
N GLU A 1011 -21.33 12.77 37.77
CA GLU A 1011 -22.08 12.55 36.53
C GLU A 1011 -22.90 11.24 36.62
N GLY A 1012 -24.15 11.30 36.17
CA GLY A 1012 -25.06 10.16 36.25
C GLY A 1012 -24.69 9.03 35.28
N SER A 1013 -24.96 7.80 35.69
CA SER A 1013 -24.89 6.60 34.85
C SER A 1013 -26.29 6.00 34.74
N ASP A 1014 -26.70 5.56 33.55
CA ASP A 1014 -28.01 4.93 33.32
C ASP A 1014 -28.24 3.66 34.15
N ALA A 1015 -27.15 3.03 34.63
CA ALA A 1015 -27.20 1.83 35.44
C ALA A 1015 -27.42 2.10 36.94
N PHE A 1016 -27.32 3.35 37.42
CA PHE A 1016 -27.35 3.69 38.83
C PHE A 1016 -28.22 4.91 39.13
N MET A 1017 -29.04 4.82 40.17
CA MET A 1017 -29.49 6.02 40.90
C MET A 1017 -28.48 6.31 42.00
N PHE A 1018 -28.14 7.57 42.25
CA PHE A 1018 -27.27 7.95 43.36
C PHE A 1018 -27.91 8.99 44.28
N ALA A 1019 -27.53 8.98 45.55
CA ALA A 1019 -27.89 9.99 46.54
C ALA A 1019 -26.60 10.57 47.14
N GLY A 1020 -26.48 11.90 47.09
CA GLY A 1020 -25.32 12.66 47.54
C GLY A 1020 -25.28 14.06 46.91
N GLN A 1021 -24.22 14.83 47.19
CA GLN A 1021 -24.04 16.14 46.56
C GLN A 1021 -23.76 15.94 45.06
N LYS A 1022 -24.57 16.56 44.19
CA LYS A 1022 -24.34 16.50 42.74
C LYS A 1022 -23.09 17.30 42.34
N GLN A 1023 -22.88 18.44 43.02
CA GLN A 1023 -21.71 19.29 42.85
C GLN A 1023 -21.36 19.93 44.19
N VAL A 1024 -20.08 19.90 44.59
CA VAL A 1024 -19.61 20.47 45.85
C VAL A 1024 -18.17 20.96 45.74
N ASP A 1025 -17.90 22.14 46.28
CA ASP A 1025 -16.54 22.66 46.44
C ASP A 1025 -15.98 22.18 47.79
N ILE A 1026 -14.80 21.56 47.76
CA ILE A 1026 -14.09 21.07 48.93
C ILE A 1026 -12.73 21.74 49.06
N TYR A 1027 -12.29 21.87 50.31
CA TYR A 1027 -11.01 22.45 50.67
C TYR A 1027 -10.19 21.39 51.40
N ILE A 1028 -9.00 21.08 50.89
CA ILE A 1028 -8.13 20.05 51.44
C ILE A 1028 -6.88 20.71 51.98
N LEU A 1029 -6.73 20.69 53.31
CA LEU A 1029 -5.56 21.23 54.01
C LEU A 1029 -4.28 20.51 53.56
N PRO A 1030 -3.11 21.19 53.64
CA PRO A 1030 -1.81 20.58 53.38
C PRO A 1030 -1.64 19.25 54.11
N ARG A 1031 -1.14 18.22 53.43
CA ARG A 1031 -0.87 16.88 53.98
C ARG A 1031 -2.08 16.18 54.62
N ASN A 1032 -3.30 16.63 54.34
CA ASN A 1032 -4.53 16.11 54.93
C ASN A 1032 -5.35 15.28 53.92
N VAL A 1033 -6.28 14.47 54.41
CA VAL A 1033 -7.18 13.63 53.62
C VAL A 1033 -8.61 14.10 53.80
N ARG A 1034 -9.31 14.32 52.70
CA ARG A 1034 -10.75 14.62 52.69
C ARG A 1034 -11.53 13.42 52.19
N ARG A 1035 -12.46 12.93 53.01
CA ARG A 1035 -13.41 11.86 52.65
C ARG A 1035 -14.72 12.45 52.15
N VAL A 1036 -15.25 11.90 51.05
CA VAL A 1036 -16.57 12.24 50.50
C VAL A 1036 -17.32 10.96 50.13
N ASP A 1037 -18.58 10.85 50.54
CA ASP A 1037 -19.38 9.63 50.43
C ASP A 1037 -20.59 9.82 49.50
N TRP A 1038 -20.89 8.81 48.67
CA TRP A 1038 -22.13 8.70 47.88
C TRP A 1038 -22.80 7.36 48.09
N VAL A 1039 -24.13 7.35 48.09
CA VAL A 1039 -24.92 6.12 48.12
C VAL A 1039 -25.38 5.80 46.70
N LEU A 1040 -24.94 4.66 46.16
CA LEU A 1040 -25.29 4.18 44.83
C LEU A 1040 -26.33 3.06 44.91
N ARG A 1041 -27.37 3.14 44.08
CA ARG A 1041 -28.41 2.10 43.93
C ARG A 1041 -28.40 1.57 42.50
N PRO A 1042 -27.88 0.35 42.27
CA PRO A 1042 -27.84 -0.24 40.93
C PRO A 1042 -29.23 -0.65 40.44
N LEU A 1043 -29.50 -0.38 39.18
CA LEU A 1043 -30.77 -0.68 38.50
C LEU A 1043 -30.69 -1.94 37.62
N VAL A 1044 -29.50 -2.25 37.11
CA VAL A 1044 -29.26 -3.30 36.11
C VAL A 1044 -28.19 -4.28 36.63
N ALA A 1045 -28.32 -5.57 36.28
CA ALA A 1045 -27.32 -6.61 36.59
C ALA A 1045 -26.25 -6.69 35.49
N GLY A 1046 -25.06 -7.19 35.84
CA GLY A 1046 -23.92 -7.36 34.93
C GLY A 1046 -22.72 -6.51 35.35
N PHE A 1047 -21.71 -6.46 34.49
CA PHE A 1047 -20.56 -5.55 34.65
C PHE A 1047 -20.96 -4.17 34.13
N VAL A 1048 -21.26 -3.25 35.03
CA VAL A 1048 -21.91 -1.96 34.70
C VAL A 1048 -21.05 -0.77 35.10
N ALA A 1049 -21.11 0.30 34.31
CA ALA A 1049 -20.36 1.52 34.51
C ALA A 1049 -20.85 2.31 35.73
N LEU A 1050 -19.92 2.66 36.62
CA LEU A 1050 -20.18 3.49 37.80
C LEU A 1050 -20.46 4.95 37.37
N PRO A 1051 -21.22 5.71 38.18
CA PRO A 1051 -21.30 7.17 38.04
C PRO A 1051 -19.91 7.82 38.11
N THR A 1052 -19.62 8.73 37.18
CA THR A 1052 -18.27 9.27 37.00
C THR A 1052 -18.04 10.47 37.91
N LEU A 1053 -16.96 10.42 38.71
CA LEU A 1053 -16.52 11.56 39.53
C LEU A 1053 -15.63 12.47 38.70
N SER A 1054 -16.05 13.72 38.49
CA SER A 1054 -15.25 14.77 37.89
C SER A 1054 -14.66 15.69 38.97
N LEU A 1055 -13.36 15.96 38.88
CA LEU A 1055 -12.66 16.94 39.72
C LEU A 1055 -12.23 18.10 38.83
N THR A 1056 -12.57 19.32 39.23
CA THR A 1056 -12.16 20.55 38.54
C THR A 1056 -11.53 21.52 39.54
N VAL A 1057 -10.54 22.26 39.08
CA VAL A 1057 -9.89 23.32 39.86
C VAL A 1057 -10.59 24.64 39.51
N PRO A 1058 -10.95 25.50 40.48
CA PRO A 1058 -11.44 26.84 40.19
C PRO A 1058 -10.45 27.63 39.32
N ALA A 1059 -10.96 28.47 38.41
CA ALA A 1059 -10.15 29.19 37.42
C ALA A 1059 -8.99 29.99 38.03
N ASP A 1060 -9.17 30.49 39.25
CA ASP A 1060 -8.18 31.31 39.97
C ASP A 1060 -7.01 30.47 40.53
N GLU A 1061 -7.14 29.14 40.63
CA GLU A 1061 -6.16 28.21 41.20
C GLU A 1061 -5.54 27.25 40.15
N GLU A 1062 -5.83 27.41 38.86
CA GLU A 1062 -5.34 26.52 37.78
C GLU A 1062 -3.81 26.42 37.69
N HIS A 1063 -3.08 27.45 38.13
CA HIS A 1063 -1.63 27.46 38.19
C HIS A 1063 -1.05 26.47 39.22
N LYS A 1064 -1.85 26.04 40.20
CA LYS A 1064 -1.44 25.10 41.26
C LYS A 1064 -1.62 23.64 40.87
N LEU A 1065 -2.50 23.34 39.90
CA LEU A 1065 -2.85 21.98 39.50
C LEU A 1065 -3.39 21.95 38.06
N GLY A 1066 -2.61 21.39 37.13
CA GLY A 1066 -3.00 21.33 35.72
C GLY A 1066 -4.16 20.37 35.46
N LYS A 1067 -5.15 20.80 34.67
CA LYS A 1067 -6.35 20.01 34.32
C LYS A 1067 -6.03 18.63 33.74
N GLY A 1068 -5.05 18.53 32.84
CA GLY A 1068 -4.66 17.27 32.20
C GLY A 1068 -4.14 16.24 33.21
N ARG A 1069 -3.31 16.66 34.17
CA ARG A 1069 -2.76 15.77 35.22
C ARG A 1069 -3.86 15.28 36.18
N LEU A 1070 -4.81 16.15 36.50
CA LEU A 1070 -5.94 15.79 37.36
C LEU A 1070 -6.85 14.76 36.67
N SER A 1071 -7.13 14.93 35.38
CA SER A 1071 -7.91 13.96 34.60
C SER A 1071 -7.23 12.59 34.51
N GLU A 1072 -5.92 12.56 34.23
CA GLU A 1072 -5.13 11.33 34.18
C GLU A 1072 -5.14 10.59 35.53
N MET A 1073 -4.98 11.31 36.64
CA MET A 1073 -5.04 10.74 37.99
C MET A 1073 -6.41 10.12 38.30
N ILE A 1074 -7.52 10.77 37.90
CA ILE A 1074 -8.89 10.25 38.12
C ILE A 1074 -9.12 8.96 37.36
N GLU A 1075 -8.76 8.92 36.07
CA GLU A 1075 -8.98 7.76 35.20
C GLU A 1075 -8.28 6.52 35.75
N ARG A 1076 -7.10 6.70 36.36
CA ARG A 1076 -6.25 5.62 36.85
C ARG A 1076 -6.55 5.15 38.27
N SER A 1077 -6.99 6.07 39.13
CA SER A 1077 -7.17 5.80 40.57
C SER A 1077 -8.57 5.31 40.93
N LEU A 1078 -9.54 5.46 40.02
CA LEU A 1078 -10.94 5.13 40.28
C LEU A 1078 -11.41 3.95 39.43
N PRO A 1079 -12.18 3.01 40.01
CA PRO A 1079 -12.81 1.96 39.24
C PRO A 1079 -13.87 2.56 38.31
N SER A 1080 -13.84 2.16 37.04
CA SER A 1080 -14.83 2.58 36.04
C SER A 1080 -16.12 1.75 36.11
N HIS A 1081 -16.03 0.50 36.54
CA HIS A 1081 -17.12 -0.48 36.49
C HIS A 1081 -17.17 -1.34 37.77
N ILE A 1082 -18.34 -1.89 38.04
CA ILE A 1082 -18.56 -2.87 39.12
C ILE A 1082 -19.47 -3.99 38.63
N TYR A 1083 -19.25 -5.21 39.13
CA TYR A 1083 -20.19 -6.31 38.95
C TYR A 1083 -21.41 -6.16 39.84
N ILE A 1084 -22.60 -6.11 39.24
CA ILE A 1084 -23.89 -6.14 39.92
C ILE A 1084 -24.56 -7.48 39.69
N LEU A 1085 -24.77 -8.22 40.79
CA LEU A 1085 -25.44 -9.51 40.78
C LEU A 1085 -26.97 -9.34 40.78
N PRO A 1086 -27.72 -10.19 40.04
CA PRO A 1086 -29.17 -10.21 40.13
C PRO A 1086 -29.57 -10.70 41.53
N LYS A 1087 -30.54 -10.04 42.16
CA LYS A 1087 -31.17 -10.57 43.36
C LYS A 1087 -32.02 -11.77 42.96
N SER A 1088 -31.67 -12.98 43.41
CA SER A 1088 -32.56 -14.14 43.31
C SER A 1088 -33.86 -13.77 44.03
N GLN A 1089 -35.00 -13.92 43.35
CA GLN A 1089 -36.28 -13.99 44.07
C GLN A 1089 -36.20 -15.22 44.97
N SER A 1090 -35.92 -15.01 46.25
CA SER A 1090 -36.44 -15.91 47.27
C SER A 1090 -37.97 -15.87 47.12
N LEU A 1091 -38.52 -16.88 46.43
CA LEU A 1091 -39.80 -17.45 46.85
C LEU A 1091 -39.67 -17.68 48.36
N GLY A 1092 -40.68 -17.31 49.16
CA GLY A 1092 -40.69 -17.55 50.60
C GLY A 1092 -40.15 -18.95 50.93
N GLU A 1093 -39.28 -19.10 51.92
CA GLU A 1093 -39.45 -18.66 53.32
C GLU A 1093 -38.36 -17.72 53.86
#